data_AF-A0A534CBJ8-F1
#
_entry.id   AF-A0A534CBJ8-F1
#
_cell.length_a   1.000
_cell.length_b   1.000
_cell.length_c   1.000
_cell.angle_alpha   90.00
_cell.angle_beta   90.00
_cell.angle_gamma   90.00
#
_symmetry.space_group_name_H-M   'P 1'
#
loop_
_entity.id
_entity.type
_entity.pdbx_description
1 polymer ?
#
loop_
_entity_poly.entity_id
_entity_poly.type
_entity_poly.pdbx_seq_one_letter_code
_entity_poly.pdbx_strand_id
1 'polypeptide(L)'
;HPRGLEFVDFDEDLQVKDFANACQEGFDSSELLKRFSTVGMGPSQGKHSNMNALRILARVRGEPLEKLGTTTARPMFHPVPLSHLAGRGFTPERQTALHAEHEALGAVWMPAGNWRRPEYYAVAGKSRDAAIAEEVRAVRTRVGMIDVGTLGKVEVYGPHAAEFLERVYTARFANLKIGMTRYGLMLDEAGIIVDDGVIGRLGPESFYFTTTTGNSATLFREFGRLATWWGLSVGLVNLTGHYCAFNLAGPAARALLREHTELDLADEAFPYLGIRETLVAGAPCRIMRVGFVGELGYEIHLPAQYAVDVWRALLASGSRRQIQPFGVEAQRMLRLEKGHIIVGQDTDGVTNAWEIDAPWALKMDKPFFIGQRSLRIVEKQPRRQTLVGFSLPPQAPRRPKECHLVIAEGQIAGRVTSVGWSPTLAHCIGLALVTPPLATGRQLRIRIEAGEEISADIVRPPFYDPKGERQHVGDPGESAAQGSPAGASLAISPRRAPLEAWFRRSLPEAAARDGAALRFEVLSRRERFGCKGPGAEAWLNAGGYRVPPAPNSAVIDTGGVLVARLATAEFLIEAVDGGSERLEAARRQLGSGTPPSEVYPVARQDLVIGIGGARSNSLLRQICSVDFAPLLETCAPDSGPVILTSMIGVAAVAYVRRSPERGPVLTLWIDPSFAHYFWTNLLEVGRDLGGVLINE
;
A
#
# COMPACT_ATOMS: atom_id res chain seq x y z
N HIS A 1 33.40 -51.49 34.48
CA HIS A 1 34.23 -51.40 35.70
C HIS A 1 33.31 -51.09 36.88
N PRO A 2 33.49 -51.66 38.09
CA PRO A 2 32.54 -51.51 39.20
C PRO A 2 32.32 -50.07 39.71
N ARG A 3 33.30 -49.18 39.47
CA ARG A 3 33.21 -47.73 39.74
C ARG A 3 32.89 -46.88 38.50
N GLY A 4 32.70 -47.51 37.35
CA GLY A 4 32.42 -46.81 36.09
C GLY A 4 30.95 -46.45 36.01
N LEU A 5 30.65 -45.25 35.54
CA LEU A 5 29.29 -44.81 35.24
C LEU A 5 28.96 -45.22 33.81
N GLU A 6 27.87 -45.98 33.62
CA GLU A 6 27.45 -46.52 32.32
C GLU A 6 26.73 -45.45 31.48
N PHE A 7 27.46 -44.41 31.06
CA PHE A 7 26.90 -43.31 30.26
C PHE A 7 26.45 -43.77 28.86
N VAL A 8 25.33 -43.19 28.44
CA VAL A 8 24.66 -43.43 27.14
C VAL A 8 24.54 -42.13 26.37
N ASP A 9 24.24 -41.02 27.07
CA ASP A 9 24.25 -39.68 26.50
C ASP A 9 25.15 -38.76 27.31
N PHE A 10 26.26 -38.33 26.70
CA PHE A 10 27.21 -37.42 27.31
C PHE A 10 26.75 -35.96 27.28
N ASP A 11 25.79 -35.59 26.43
CA ASP A 11 25.31 -34.20 26.40
C ASP A 11 24.39 -33.89 27.59
N GLU A 12 23.75 -34.94 28.12
CA GLU A 12 22.66 -34.86 29.10
C GLU A 12 22.98 -35.67 30.38
N ASP A 13 24.21 -36.17 30.50
CA ASP A 13 24.72 -36.98 31.62
C ASP A 13 23.89 -38.24 31.95
N LEU A 14 23.32 -38.88 30.92
CA LEU A 14 22.42 -40.03 31.08
C LEU A 14 23.15 -41.36 31.15
N GLN A 15 22.76 -42.19 32.10
CA GLN A 15 23.29 -43.54 32.33
C GLN A 15 22.22 -44.60 32.04
N VAL A 16 22.64 -45.86 31.88
CA VAL A 16 21.73 -47.01 31.65
C VAL A 16 20.57 -47.07 32.67
N LYS A 17 20.85 -46.76 33.95
CA LYS A 17 19.85 -46.76 35.03
C LYS A 17 18.71 -45.76 34.80
N ASP A 18 18.99 -44.62 34.17
CA ASP A 18 18.02 -43.55 33.98
C ASP A 18 16.93 -43.98 32.98
N PHE A 19 17.31 -44.77 31.96
CA PHE A 19 16.36 -45.40 31.04
C PHE A 19 15.51 -46.49 31.69
N ALA A 20 16.10 -47.27 32.61
CA ALA A 20 15.37 -48.30 33.35
C ALA A 20 14.34 -47.66 34.29
N ASN A 21 14.72 -46.60 35.01
CA ASN A 21 13.83 -45.82 35.87
C ASN A 21 12.69 -45.19 35.05
N ALA A 22 13.00 -44.57 33.91
CA ALA A 22 12.00 -44.00 33.01
C ALA A 22 10.96 -45.04 32.55
N CYS A 23 11.41 -46.25 32.18
CA CYS A 23 10.50 -47.34 31.82
C CYS A 23 9.66 -47.82 33.01
N GLN A 24 10.26 -47.89 34.21
CA GLN A 24 9.54 -48.25 35.44
C GLN A 24 8.40 -47.26 35.75
N GLU A 25 8.60 -45.98 35.44
CA GLU A 25 7.59 -44.92 35.57
C GLU A 25 6.58 -44.89 34.42
N GLY A 26 6.71 -45.78 33.43
CA GLY A 26 5.78 -45.92 32.31
C GLY A 26 6.16 -45.14 31.04
N PHE A 27 7.35 -44.53 30.98
CA PHE A 27 7.87 -43.86 29.78
C PHE A 27 8.58 -44.84 28.84
N ASP A 28 7.87 -45.89 28.44
CA ASP A 28 8.44 -47.07 27.78
C ASP A 28 8.38 -47.05 26.24
N SER A 29 7.93 -45.96 25.61
CA SER A 29 8.07 -45.77 24.16
C SER A 29 9.29 -44.93 23.82
N SER A 30 9.86 -45.08 22.63
CA SER A 30 11.04 -44.33 22.18
C SER A 30 10.87 -42.81 22.31
N GLU A 31 9.67 -42.30 22.02
CA GLU A 31 9.32 -40.87 22.11
C GLU A 31 9.07 -40.41 23.56
N LEU A 32 8.47 -41.23 24.42
CA LEU A 32 8.26 -40.91 25.83
C LEU A 32 9.59 -40.95 26.61
N LEU A 33 10.39 -41.99 26.37
CA LEU A 33 11.73 -42.15 26.92
C LEU A 33 12.60 -40.94 26.59
N LYS A 34 12.62 -40.53 25.31
CA LYS A 34 13.32 -39.32 24.85
C LYS A 34 12.93 -38.07 25.66
N ARG A 35 11.64 -37.84 25.86
CA ARG A 35 11.14 -36.63 26.55
C ARG A 35 11.39 -36.66 28.04
N PHE A 36 11.23 -37.82 28.66
CA PHE A 36 11.41 -37.96 30.10
C PHE A 36 12.88 -37.95 30.49
N SER A 37 13.71 -38.73 29.78
CA SER A 37 15.13 -38.85 30.09
C SER A 37 15.99 -37.79 29.43
N THR A 38 15.43 -36.92 28.57
CA THR A 38 16.16 -35.95 27.71
C THR A 38 17.14 -36.54 26.70
N VAL A 39 17.14 -37.86 26.45
CA VAL A 39 18.13 -38.48 25.55
C VAL A 39 18.06 -37.91 24.13
N GLY A 40 19.22 -37.55 23.60
CA GLY A 40 19.37 -36.97 22.27
C GLY A 40 18.79 -35.57 22.11
N MET A 41 18.50 -34.86 23.22
CA MET A 41 18.07 -33.46 23.20
C MET A 41 19.23 -32.45 23.26
N GLY A 42 20.44 -32.92 23.58
CA GLY A 42 21.65 -32.10 23.63
C GLY A 42 22.21 -31.68 22.25
N PRO A 43 23.36 -30.98 22.22
CA PRO A 43 23.94 -30.41 20.99
C PRO A 43 24.25 -31.43 19.90
N SER A 44 24.54 -32.69 20.25
CA SER A 44 24.76 -33.75 19.26
C SER A 44 23.47 -34.14 18.53
N GLN A 45 22.29 -33.83 19.10
CA GLN A 45 20.97 -34.31 18.67
C GLN A 45 20.90 -35.85 18.66
N GLY A 46 21.58 -36.48 19.61
CA GLY A 46 21.56 -37.92 19.84
C GLY A 46 22.30 -38.76 18.80
N LYS A 47 23.25 -38.16 18.08
CA LYS A 47 24.09 -38.88 17.09
C LYS A 47 24.89 -40.02 17.73
N HIS A 48 25.33 -39.88 18.99
CA HIS A 48 26.00 -40.94 19.75
C HIS A 48 25.06 -41.72 20.68
N SER A 49 23.91 -41.18 21.07
CA SER A 49 23.09 -41.72 22.16
C SER A 49 21.77 -42.39 21.72
N ASN A 50 21.10 -41.92 20.67
CA ASN A 50 19.74 -42.38 20.33
C ASN A 50 19.66 -43.89 20.05
N MET A 51 20.56 -44.42 19.22
CA MET A 51 20.56 -45.85 18.91
C MET A 51 20.91 -46.71 20.12
N ASN A 52 21.81 -46.22 20.99
CA ASN A 52 22.16 -46.92 22.23
C ASN A 52 20.98 -46.93 23.22
N ALA A 53 20.28 -45.80 23.36
CA ALA A 53 19.07 -45.70 24.17
C ALA A 53 17.94 -46.61 23.66
N LEU A 54 17.72 -46.70 22.34
CA LEU A 54 16.74 -47.62 21.76
C LEU A 54 17.09 -49.09 22.02
N ARG A 55 18.38 -49.46 21.97
CA ARG A 55 18.84 -50.81 22.31
C ARG A 55 18.65 -51.12 23.80
N ILE A 56 18.84 -50.13 24.67
CA ILE A 56 18.57 -50.27 26.12
C ILE A 56 17.08 -50.43 26.35
N LEU A 57 16.24 -49.60 25.71
CA LEU A 57 14.79 -49.72 25.77
C LEU A 57 14.31 -51.10 25.30
N ALA A 58 14.86 -51.63 24.21
CA ALA A 58 14.60 -52.98 23.71
C ALA A 58 14.89 -54.05 24.77
N ARG A 59 16.04 -53.92 25.43
CA ARG A 59 16.43 -54.84 26.51
C ARG A 59 15.51 -54.73 27.71
N VAL A 60 15.12 -53.53 28.12
CA VAL A 60 14.23 -53.30 29.26
C VAL A 60 12.82 -53.83 28.99
N ARG A 61 12.31 -53.69 27.76
CA ARG A 61 10.99 -54.19 27.36
C ARG A 61 10.95 -55.67 26.97
N GLY A 62 12.09 -56.30 26.73
CA GLY A 62 12.16 -57.66 26.18
C GLY A 62 11.61 -57.74 24.75
N GLU A 63 11.71 -56.64 23.98
CA GLU A 63 11.19 -56.55 22.61
C GLU A 63 12.32 -56.36 21.58
N PRO A 64 12.13 -56.85 20.34
CA PRO A 64 13.08 -56.59 19.26
C PRO A 64 13.03 -55.12 18.81
N LEU A 65 14.18 -54.57 18.37
CA LEU A 65 14.36 -53.15 18.06
C LEU A 65 13.37 -52.63 17.01
N GLU A 66 12.98 -53.49 16.07
CA GLU A 66 12.04 -53.20 14.98
C GLU A 66 10.65 -52.81 15.48
N LYS A 67 10.28 -53.18 16.71
CA LYS A 67 8.96 -52.86 17.31
C LYS A 67 8.92 -51.51 18.04
N LEU A 68 10.07 -50.90 18.35
CA LEU A 68 10.13 -49.71 19.21
C LEU A 68 10.01 -48.38 18.44
N GLY A 69 10.19 -48.42 17.12
CA GLY A 69 10.33 -47.23 16.28
C GLY A 69 11.58 -46.41 16.62
N THR A 70 11.92 -45.45 15.78
CA THR A 70 12.97 -44.47 16.05
C THR A 70 12.35 -43.13 16.43
N THR A 71 13.13 -42.28 17.09
CA THR A 71 12.72 -40.89 17.27
C THR A 71 12.75 -40.15 15.93
N THR A 72 11.90 -39.13 15.79
CA THR A 72 11.79 -38.36 14.55
C THR A 72 13.07 -37.55 14.27
N ALA A 73 13.73 -37.78 13.12
CA ALA A 73 14.81 -36.92 12.65
C ALA A 73 14.26 -35.59 12.11
N ARG A 74 14.89 -34.46 12.48
CA ARG A 74 14.46 -33.11 12.07
C ARG A 74 15.62 -32.33 11.46
N PRO A 75 15.39 -31.52 10.41
CA PRO A 75 16.35 -30.49 10.02
C PRO A 75 16.45 -29.41 11.13
N MET A 76 17.58 -28.74 11.30
CA MET A 76 18.83 -28.88 10.54
C MET A 76 19.71 -30.03 11.08
N PHE A 77 20.46 -30.71 10.21
CA PHE A 77 21.33 -31.84 10.60
C PHE A 77 22.42 -31.47 11.63
N HIS A 78 22.91 -30.23 11.53
CA HIS A 78 23.77 -29.57 12.50
C HIS A 78 23.16 -28.21 12.88
N PRO A 79 23.44 -27.67 14.07
CA PRO A 79 23.09 -26.30 14.39
C PRO A 79 23.59 -25.35 13.30
N VAL A 80 22.69 -24.56 12.72
CA VAL A 80 23.03 -23.53 11.73
C VAL A 80 22.87 -22.17 12.41
N PRO A 81 23.88 -21.27 12.36
CA PRO A 81 23.74 -19.93 12.90
C PRO A 81 22.50 -19.23 12.33
N LEU A 82 21.72 -18.57 13.20
CA LEU A 82 20.52 -17.84 12.77
C LEU A 82 20.84 -16.76 11.73
N SER A 83 22.04 -16.17 11.76
CA SER A 83 22.51 -15.22 10.75
C SER A 83 22.62 -15.81 9.34
N HIS A 84 23.00 -17.08 9.21
CA HIS A 84 23.05 -17.76 7.91
C HIS A 84 21.65 -18.06 7.38
N LEU A 85 20.72 -18.41 8.26
CA LEU A 85 19.32 -18.65 7.89
C LEU A 85 18.58 -17.33 7.56
N ALA A 86 18.89 -16.26 8.29
CA ALA A 86 18.33 -14.94 8.05
C ALA A 86 18.79 -14.35 6.70
N GLY A 87 19.98 -14.74 6.24
CA GLY A 87 20.58 -14.21 5.01
C GLY A 87 20.68 -12.68 5.07
N ARG A 88 20.43 -12.03 3.93
CA ARG A 88 20.38 -10.57 3.85
C ARG A 88 18.97 -10.10 4.19
N GLY A 89 18.84 -9.32 5.26
CA GLY A 89 17.56 -8.76 5.69
C GLY A 89 17.08 -7.67 4.72
N PHE A 90 15.95 -7.92 4.06
CA PHE A 90 15.33 -7.00 3.13
C PHE A 90 14.00 -6.51 3.70
N THR A 91 13.89 -5.20 3.93
CA THR A 91 12.64 -4.55 4.39
C THR A 91 12.13 -3.59 3.32
N PRO A 92 11.24 -4.03 2.41
CA PRO A 92 10.75 -3.19 1.32
C PRO A 92 10.14 -1.89 1.83
N GLU A 93 10.61 -0.77 1.27
CA GLU A 93 10.11 0.57 1.58
C GLU A 93 9.56 1.23 0.31
N ARG A 94 8.41 1.89 0.46
CA ARG A 94 7.74 2.69 -0.58
C ARG A 94 7.87 4.17 -0.26
N GLN A 95 8.20 4.95 -1.29
CA GLN A 95 8.29 6.40 -1.26
C GLN A 95 7.35 6.98 -2.31
N THR A 96 6.63 8.06 -1.98
CA THR A 96 5.85 8.79 -2.98
C THR A 96 6.80 9.58 -3.89
N ALA A 97 6.33 10.01 -5.06
CA ALA A 97 7.16 10.85 -5.94
C ALA A 97 7.55 12.19 -5.29
N LEU A 98 6.87 12.58 -4.21
CA LEU A 98 7.09 13.81 -3.46
C LEU A 98 8.07 13.64 -2.28
N HIS A 99 8.64 12.44 -2.07
CA HIS A 99 9.46 12.16 -0.89
C HIS A 99 10.59 13.20 -0.68
N ALA A 100 11.34 13.52 -1.74
CA ALA A 100 12.41 14.53 -1.68
C ALA A 100 11.89 15.97 -1.45
N GLU A 101 10.66 16.28 -1.87
CA GLU A 101 10.03 17.58 -1.59
C GLU A 101 9.67 17.67 -0.10
N HIS A 102 9.13 16.59 0.48
CA HIS A 102 8.81 16.51 1.90
C HIS A 102 10.06 16.64 2.77
N GLU A 103 11.15 15.96 2.42
CA GLU A 103 12.45 16.14 3.11
C GLU A 103 12.91 17.59 3.09
N ALA A 104 12.84 18.25 1.92
CA ALA A 104 13.24 19.65 1.77
C ALA A 104 12.36 20.62 2.60
N LEU A 105 11.11 20.25 2.87
CA LEU A 105 10.17 20.98 3.71
C LEU A 105 10.30 20.65 5.21
N GLY A 106 11.25 19.78 5.60
CA GLY A 106 11.46 19.40 6.99
C GLY A 106 10.41 18.41 7.53
N ALA A 107 9.88 17.54 6.68
CA ALA A 107 8.96 16.49 7.10
C ALA A 107 9.60 15.57 8.16
N VAL A 108 8.84 15.33 9.24
CA VAL A 108 9.11 14.25 10.19
C VAL A 108 8.28 13.05 9.75
N TRP A 109 8.90 11.88 9.69
CA TRP A 109 8.33 10.71 9.02
C TRP A 109 7.68 9.74 10.00
N MET A 110 6.55 9.17 9.60
CA MET A 110 5.94 8.00 10.24
C MET A 110 5.77 6.83 9.26
N PRO A 111 5.83 5.58 9.73
CA PRO A 111 5.51 4.41 8.92
C PRO A 111 3.99 4.28 8.70
N ALA A 112 3.60 3.86 7.50
CA ALA A 112 2.23 3.49 7.15
C ALA A 112 2.26 2.23 6.26
N GLY A 113 2.32 1.06 6.92
CA GLY A 113 2.72 -0.18 6.23
C GLY A 113 4.13 -0.02 5.67
N ASN A 114 4.33 -0.35 4.39
CA ASN A 114 5.61 -0.17 3.71
C ASN A 114 5.87 1.28 3.27
N TRP A 115 4.91 2.20 3.44
CA TRP A 115 5.09 3.60 3.05
C TRP A 115 5.72 4.46 4.14
N ARG A 116 6.51 5.45 3.73
CA ARG A 116 6.85 6.61 4.57
C ARG A 116 5.90 7.76 4.28
N ARG A 117 5.27 8.31 5.32
CA ARG A 117 4.39 9.49 5.22
C ARG A 117 4.88 10.62 6.12
N PRO A 118 4.75 11.90 5.72
CA PRO A 118 4.95 13.02 6.62
C PRO A 118 3.94 12.95 7.77
N GLU A 119 4.44 12.74 8.99
CA GLU A 119 3.65 12.81 10.21
C GLU A 119 3.22 14.27 10.47
N TYR A 120 4.19 15.18 10.38
CA TYR A 120 4.08 16.63 10.46
C TYR A 120 5.35 17.27 9.85
N TYR A 121 5.36 18.59 9.67
CA TYR A 121 6.53 19.35 9.20
C TYR A 121 7.15 20.13 10.37
N ALA A 122 8.45 19.91 10.62
CA ALA A 122 9.14 20.54 11.73
C ALA A 122 9.32 22.05 11.50
N VAL A 123 9.01 22.85 12.53
CA VAL A 123 9.24 24.29 12.55
C VAL A 123 10.25 24.61 13.64
N ALA A 124 11.33 25.31 13.29
CA ALA A 124 12.38 25.67 14.24
C ALA A 124 11.81 26.40 15.47
N GLY A 125 12.18 25.93 16.66
CA GLY A 125 11.73 26.49 17.93
C GLY A 125 10.30 26.11 18.36
N LYS A 126 9.56 25.31 17.58
CA LYS A 126 8.22 24.80 17.97
C LYS A 126 8.28 23.34 18.39
N SER A 127 7.43 22.96 19.35
CA SER A 127 7.21 21.55 19.67
C SER A 127 6.41 20.85 18.57
N ARG A 128 6.43 19.51 18.55
CA ARG A 128 5.59 18.68 17.66
C ARG A 128 4.13 19.13 17.67
N ASP A 129 3.53 19.23 18.85
CA ASP A 129 2.10 19.58 18.98
C ASP A 129 1.80 21.01 18.52
N ALA A 130 2.74 21.95 18.72
CA ALA A 130 2.59 23.32 18.24
C ALA A 130 2.66 23.41 16.71
N ALA A 131 3.53 22.62 16.08
CA ALA A 131 3.62 22.52 14.62
C ALA A 131 2.35 21.89 14.02
N ILE A 132 1.88 20.76 14.57
CA ILE A 132 0.62 20.12 14.16
C ILE A 132 -0.56 21.08 14.33
N ALA A 133 -0.63 21.82 15.44
CA ALA A 133 -1.70 22.78 15.67
C ALA A 133 -1.68 23.95 14.65
N GLU A 134 -0.50 24.37 14.19
CA GLU A 134 -0.37 25.36 13.12
C GLU A 134 -0.84 24.82 11.77
N GLU A 135 -0.49 23.59 11.43
CA GLU A 135 -0.98 22.89 10.24
C GLU A 135 -2.51 22.81 10.21
N VAL A 136 -3.15 22.40 11.32
CA VAL A 136 -4.62 22.36 11.44
C VAL A 136 -5.22 23.75 11.22
N ARG A 137 -4.65 24.79 11.84
CA ARG A 137 -5.11 26.18 11.65
C ARG A 137 -4.94 26.65 10.21
N ALA A 138 -3.87 26.26 9.53
CA ALA A 138 -3.63 26.61 8.14
C ALA A 138 -4.73 26.07 7.23
N VAL A 139 -5.13 24.80 7.39
CA VAL A 139 -6.23 24.19 6.64
C VAL A 139 -7.56 24.91 6.93
N ARG A 140 -7.85 25.19 8.21
CA ARG A 140 -9.12 25.80 8.64
C ARG A 140 -9.27 27.27 8.23
N THR A 141 -8.19 28.02 8.17
CA THR A 141 -8.24 29.48 7.98
C THR A 141 -7.73 29.95 6.62
N ARG A 142 -6.96 29.13 5.91
CA ARG A 142 -6.29 29.51 4.66
C ARG A 142 -6.41 28.40 3.62
N VAL A 143 -5.31 27.69 3.35
CA VAL A 143 -5.23 26.54 2.49
C VAL A 143 -4.06 25.67 2.95
N GLY A 144 -4.30 24.37 3.06
CA GLY A 144 -3.26 23.39 3.28
C GLY A 144 -3.24 22.35 2.18
N MET A 145 -2.11 21.66 2.06
CA MET A 145 -1.94 20.58 1.10
C MET A 145 -1.30 19.36 1.76
N ILE A 146 -1.89 18.18 1.57
CA ILE A 146 -1.36 16.91 2.11
C ILE A 146 -1.15 15.88 1.02
N ASP A 147 -0.06 15.13 1.10
CA ASP A 147 0.19 13.96 0.26
C ASP A 147 -0.66 12.75 0.72
N VAL A 148 -1.61 12.37 -0.14
CA VAL A 148 -2.47 11.19 -0.01
C VAL A 148 -2.17 10.16 -1.12
N GLY A 149 -0.99 10.26 -1.74
CA GLY A 149 -0.50 9.38 -2.80
C GLY A 149 -0.40 7.92 -2.35
N THR A 150 -0.34 7.66 -1.05
CA THR A 150 -0.26 6.31 -0.48
C THR A 150 -1.59 5.53 -0.46
N LEU A 151 -2.74 6.20 -0.64
CA LEU A 151 -4.05 5.52 -0.75
C LEU A 151 -4.02 4.48 -1.88
N GLY A 152 -4.71 3.36 -1.72
CA GLY A 152 -4.91 2.45 -2.86
C GLY A 152 -5.69 3.15 -3.95
N LYS A 153 -5.36 2.89 -5.21
CA LYS A 153 -5.99 3.51 -6.39
C LYS A 153 -6.26 2.43 -7.40
N VAL A 154 -7.53 2.24 -7.75
CA VAL A 154 -7.95 1.17 -8.66
C VAL A 154 -8.91 1.73 -9.68
N GLU A 155 -8.75 1.31 -10.93
CA GLU A 155 -9.78 1.46 -11.96
C GLU A 155 -10.47 0.16 -12.27
N VAL A 156 -11.76 0.24 -12.55
CA VAL A 156 -12.59 -0.88 -13.01
C VAL A 156 -13.20 -0.49 -14.35
N TYR A 157 -12.99 -1.35 -15.33
CA TYR A 157 -13.55 -1.23 -16.65
C TYR A 157 -14.45 -2.41 -17.02
N GLY A 158 -15.34 -2.21 -17.98
CA GLY A 158 -16.09 -3.26 -18.66
C GLY A 158 -17.57 -3.32 -18.29
N PRO A 159 -18.34 -4.15 -19.00
CA PRO A 159 -19.80 -4.15 -18.92
C PRO A 159 -20.34 -4.50 -17.53
N HIS A 160 -19.58 -5.29 -16.75
CA HIS A 160 -19.96 -5.67 -15.39
C HIS A 160 -19.29 -4.81 -14.30
N ALA A 161 -18.66 -3.67 -14.64
CA ALA A 161 -17.95 -2.83 -13.65
C ALA A 161 -18.88 -2.31 -12.54
N ALA A 162 -20.07 -1.83 -12.91
CA ALA A 162 -21.07 -1.39 -11.94
C ALA A 162 -21.59 -2.53 -11.07
N GLU A 163 -21.83 -3.70 -11.66
CA GLU A 163 -22.26 -4.90 -10.93
C GLU A 163 -21.20 -5.37 -9.94
N PHE A 164 -19.93 -5.39 -10.35
CA PHE A 164 -18.81 -5.72 -9.47
C PHE A 164 -18.80 -4.82 -8.22
N LEU A 165 -18.93 -3.50 -8.41
CA LEU A 165 -18.98 -2.54 -7.30
C LEU A 165 -20.26 -2.69 -6.45
N GLU A 166 -21.41 -3.01 -7.06
CA GLU A 166 -22.64 -3.34 -6.33
C GLU A 166 -22.47 -4.59 -5.45
N ARG A 167 -21.69 -5.58 -5.85
CA ARG A 167 -21.47 -6.77 -5.03
C ARG A 167 -20.42 -6.53 -3.92
N VAL A 168 -19.38 -5.74 -4.19
CA VAL A 168 -18.26 -5.49 -3.27
C VAL A 168 -18.63 -4.51 -2.15
N TYR A 169 -19.28 -3.40 -2.49
CA TYR A 169 -19.49 -2.29 -1.56
C TYR A 169 -20.95 -2.20 -1.09
N THR A 170 -21.18 -1.63 0.09
CA THR A 170 -22.51 -1.56 0.72
C THR A 170 -23.45 -0.52 0.10
N ALA A 171 -22.90 0.48 -0.59
CA ALA A 171 -23.67 1.54 -1.25
C ALA A 171 -24.13 1.11 -2.66
N ARG A 172 -25.03 1.88 -3.28
CA ARG A 172 -25.42 1.69 -4.69
C ARG A 172 -24.37 2.33 -5.60
N PHE A 173 -24.07 1.75 -6.76
CA PHE A 173 -23.17 2.30 -7.77
C PHE A 173 -23.75 2.23 -9.19
N ALA A 174 -24.71 1.34 -9.44
CA ALA A 174 -25.39 1.23 -10.73
C ALA A 174 -26.05 2.56 -11.17
N ASN A 175 -26.62 3.30 -10.22
CA ASN A 175 -27.26 4.60 -10.44
C ASN A 175 -26.35 5.81 -10.17
N LEU A 176 -25.06 5.59 -9.88
CA LEU A 176 -24.14 6.70 -9.71
C LEU A 176 -24.03 7.44 -11.05
N LYS A 177 -24.29 8.75 -11.05
CA LYS A 177 -24.17 9.56 -12.26
C LYS A 177 -22.70 9.65 -12.67
N ILE A 178 -22.44 9.65 -13.97
CA ILE A 178 -21.10 9.94 -14.50
C ILE A 178 -20.67 11.33 -13.99
N GLY A 179 -19.40 11.45 -13.60
CA GLY A 179 -18.85 12.66 -13.01
C GLY A 179 -19.18 12.84 -11.52
N MET A 180 -19.74 11.83 -10.86
CA MET A 180 -19.98 11.85 -9.42
C MET A 180 -19.24 10.73 -8.71
N THR A 181 -18.97 10.97 -7.43
CA THR A 181 -18.39 10.02 -6.49
C THR A 181 -19.37 9.65 -5.39
N ARG A 182 -19.05 8.58 -4.67
CA ARG A 182 -19.80 8.11 -3.51
C ARG A 182 -18.85 7.40 -2.57
N TYR A 183 -19.05 7.61 -1.27
CA TYR A 183 -18.39 6.83 -0.23
C TYR A 183 -18.85 5.37 -0.31
N GLY A 184 -17.89 4.45 -0.29
CA GLY A 184 -18.14 3.01 -0.22
C GLY A 184 -17.52 2.44 1.04
N LEU A 185 -18.34 1.71 1.81
CA LEU A 185 -17.90 0.87 2.90
C LEU A 185 -17.81 -0.57 2.38
N MET A 186 -16.71 -1.26 2.67
CA MET A 186 -16.49 -2.64 2.29
C MET A 186 -16.52 -3.52 3.53
N LEU A 187 -17.21 -4.66 3.42
CA LEU A 187 -17.33 -5.65 4.49
C LEU A 187 -16.74 -6.99 4.05
N ASP A 188 -16.42 -7.84 5.02
CA ASP A 188 -16.22 -9.26 4.79
C ASP A 188 -17.55 -10.04 4.85
N GLU A 189 -17.49 -11.35 4.63
CA GLU A 189 -18.68 -12.21 4.69
C GLU A 189 -19.32 -12.28 6.10
N ALA A 190 -18.57 -11.99 7.16
CA ALA A 190 -19.08 -11.90 8.53
C ALA A 190 -19.79 -10.56 8.81
N GLY A 191 -19.75 -9.60 7.88
CA GLY A 191 -20.35 -8.27 8.03
C GLY A 191 -19.46 -7.31 8.83
N ILE A 192 -18.18 -7.64 8.99
CA ILE A 192 -17.17 -6.80 9.64
C ILE A 192 -16.61 -5.81 8.63
N ILE A 193 -16.33 -4.59 9.08
CA ILE A 193 -15.75 -3.55 8.24
C ILE A 193 -14.29 -3.90 7.94
N VAL A 194 -13.97 -4.04 6.65
CA VAL A 194 -12.60 -4.33 6.20
C VAL A 194 -11.92 -3.13 5.56
N ASP A 195 -12.66 -2.24 4.91
CA ASP A 195 -12.11 -1.06 4.27
C ASP A 195 -13.18 -0.03 3.92
N ASP A 196 -12.74 1.15 3.50
CA ASP A 196 -13.58 2.19 2.93
C ASP A 196 -12.83 3.04 1.89
N GLY A 197 -13.59 3.85 1.16
CA GLY A 197 -13.01 4.75 0.19
C GLY A 197 -14.04 5.54 -0.62
N VAL A 198 -13.55 6.24 -1.63
CA VAL A 198 -14.38 7.06 -2.53
C VAL A 198 -14.35 6.44 -3.91
N ILE A 199 -15.54 6.12 -4.44
CA ILE A 199 -15.72 5.53 -5.76
C ILE A 199 -16.32 6.59 -6.69
N GLY A 200 -15.63 6.92 -7.76
CA GLY A 200 -16.08 7.82 -8.82
C GLY A 200 -16.46 7.07 -10.09
N ARG A 201 -17.54 7.51 -10.76
CA ARG A 201 -17.90 7.03 -12.10
C ARG A 201 -17.36 7.98 -13.16
N LEU A 202 -16.41 7.51 -13.96
CA LEU A 202 -15.78 8.29 -15.03
C LEU A 202 -16.52 8.15 -16.37
N GLY A 203 -17.16 7.00 -16.60
CA GLY A 203 -17.93 6.74 -17.81
C GLY A 203 -19.03 5.70 -17.60
N PRO A 204 -19.70 5.27 -18.68
CA PRO A 204 -20.76 4.26 -18.61
C PRO A 204 -20.27 2.95 -17.95
N GLU A 205 -19.06 2.51 -18.31
CA GLU A 205 -18.43 1.25 -17.89
C GLU A 205 -17.05 1.48 -17.24
N SER A 206 -16.79 2.69 -16.73
CA SER A 206 -15.50 3.06 -16.16
C SER A 206 -15.68 3.72 -14.80
N PHE A 207 -15.00 3.16 -13.81
CA PHE A 207 -14.98 3.63 -12.42
C PHE A 207 -13.55 3.74 -11.93
N TYR A 208 -13.31 4.72 -11.07
CA TYR A 208 -12.04 4.92 -10.38
C TYR A 208 -12.34 5.04 -8.89
N PHE A 209 -11.59 4.34 -8.05
CA PHE A 209 -11.82 4.41 -6.62
C PHE A 209 -10.54 4.34 -5.80
N THR A 210 -10.65 4.87 -4.59
CA THR A 210 -9.59 4.82 -3.58
C THR A 210 -9.89 3.78 -2.51
N THR A 211 -8.85 3.24 -1.88
CA THR A 211 -8.92 2.40 -0.67
C THR A 211 -8.00 2.98 0.39
N THR A 212 -8.08 2.47 1.62
CA THR A 212 -7.08 2.85 2.64
C THR A 212 -5.66 2.45 2.23
N THR A 213 -4.66 3.17 2.74
CA THR A 213 -3.24 2.93 2.44
C THR A 213 -2.81 1.50 2.77
N GLY A 214 -3.14 1.05 3.99
CA GLY A 214 -2.66 -0.23 4.54
C GLY A 214 -3.24 -1.46 3.83
N ASN A 215 -4.47 -1.38 3.32
CA ASN A 215 -5.16 -2.52 2.73
C ASN A 215 -5.05 -2.60 1.20
N SER A 216 -4.52 -1.57 0.53
CA SER A 216 -4.47 -1.44 -0.92
C SER A 216 -4.06 -2.71 -1.69
N ALA A 217 -2.92 -3.33 -1.33
CA ALA A 217 -2.43 -4.53 -2.00
C ALA A 217 -3.31 -5.76 -1.75
N THR A 218 -3.78 -5.95 -0.52
CA THR A 218 -4.66 -7.06 -0.13
C THR A 218 -5.98 -6.98 -0.87
N LEU A 219 -6.59 -5.79 -0.92
CA LEU A 219 -7.86 -5.56 -1.59
C LEU A 219 -7.76 -5.71 -3.10
N PHE A 220 -6.68 -5.22 -3.73
CA PHE A 220 -6.50 -5.42 -5.17
C PHE A 220 -6.46 -6.90 -5.55
N ARG A 221 -5.77 -7.73 -4.76
CA ARG A 221 -5.77 -9.19 -4.94
C ARG A 221 -7.17 -9.78 -4.73
N GLU A 222 -7.87 -9.32 -3.71
CA GLU A 222 -9.22 -9.80 -3.41
C GLU A 222 -10.22 -9.42 -4.51
N PHE A 223 -10.13 -8.22 -5.07
CA PHE A 223 -10.94 -7.80 -6.22
C PHE A 223 -10.72 -8.72 -7.42
N GLY A 224 -9.46 -9.08 -7.72
CA GLY A 224 -9.15 -10.05 -8.77
C GLY A 224 -9.75 -11.44 -8.51
N ARG A 225 -9.68 -11.91 -7.26
CA ARG A 225 -10.30 -13.17 -6.84
C ARG A 225 -11.81 -13.13 -7.01
N LEU A 226 -12.47 -12.08 -6.54
CA LEU A 226 -13.92 -11.92 -6.60
C LEU A 226 -14.43 -11.79 -8.04
N ALA A 227 -13.75 -10.99 -8.88
CA ALA A 227 -14.06 -10.86 -10.30
C ALA A 227 -14.01 -12.22 -11.01
N THR A 228 -12.96 -13.01 -10.73
CA THR A 228 -12.78 -14.36 -11.29
C THR A 228 -13.84 -15.32 -10.77
N TRP A 229 -14.06 -15.34 -9.44
CA TRP A 229 -15.01 -16.24 -8.78
C TRP A 229 -16.45 -16.03 -9.27
N TRP A 230 -16.83 -14.77 -9.49
CA TRP A 230 -18.16 -14.41 -9.99
C TRP A 230 -18.28 -14.47 -11.52
N GLY A 231 -17.20 -14.78 -12.25
CA GLY A 231 -17.20 -14.84 -13.71
C GLY A 231 -17.55 -13.51 -14.37
N LEU A 232 -17.17 -12.38 -13.76
CA LEU A 232 -17.53 -11.05 -14.28
C LEU A 232 -16.55 -10.60 -15.35
N SER A 233 -17.06 -10.04 -16.45
CA SER A 233 -16.25 -9.35 -17.46
C SER A 233 -15.88 -7.96 -16.95
N VAL A 234 -14.79 -7.89 -16.17
CA VAL A 234 -14.24 -6.65 -15.60
C VAL A 234 -12.72 -6.59 -15.74
N GLY A 235 -12.21 -5.41 -16.10
CA GLY A 235 -10.79 -5.08 -16.11
C GLY A 235 -10.39 -4.27 -14.89
N LEU A 236 -9.59 -4.85 -13.98
CA LEU A 236 -9.07 -4.17 -12.78
C LEU A 236 -7.63 -3.63 -12.96
N VAL A 237 -7.42 -2.32 -12.87
CA VAL A 237 -6.08 -1.71 -13.02
C VAL A 237 -5.62 -1.15 -11.68
N ASN A 238 -4.45 -1.59 -11.19
CA ASN A 238 -3.85 -1.03 -9.99
C ASN A 238 -2.99 0.19 -10.36
N LEU A 239 -3.37 1.35 -9.85
CA LEU A 239 -2.68 2.62 -10.06
C LEU A 239 -1.92 3.10 -8.82
N THR A 240 -1.91 2.32 -7.73
CA THR A 240 -1.41 2.75 -6.42
C THR A 240 0.04 3.24 -6.45
N GLY A 241 0.92 2.56 -7.18
CA GLY A 241 2.31 2.97 -7.35
C GLY A 241 2.52 4.03 -8.44
N HIS A 242 1.66 4.05 -9.45
CA HIS A 242 1.83 4.87 -10.65
C HIS A 242 1.11 6.22 -10.60
N TYR A 243 0.17 6.40 -9.68
CA TYR A 243 -0.52 7.66 -9.46
C TYR A 243 -0.14 8.26 -8.10
N CYS A 244 0.17 9.55 -8.12
CA CYS A 244 0.21 10.38 -6.93
C CYS A 244 -1.16 10.97 -6.66
N ALA A 245 -1.35 11.46 -5.44
CA ALA A 245 -2.52 12.22 -5.07
C ALA A 245 -2.18 13.19 -3.94
N PHE A 246 -2.69 14.41 -4.00
CA PHE A 246 -2.65 15.33 -2.87
C PHE A 246 -4.00 16.00 -2.69
N ASN A 247 -4.36 16.25 -1.42
CA ASN A 247 -5.59 16.95 -1.07
C ASN A 247 -5.27 18.41 -0.79
N LEU A 248 -5.81 19.30 -1.64
CA LEU A 248 -5.76 20.74 -1.46
C LEU A 248 -7.04 21.18 -0.74
N ALA A 249 -6.93 21.61 0.51
CA ALA A 249 -8.07 21.85 1.37
C ALA A 249 -8.00 23.19 2.11
N GLY A 250 -9.17 23.81 2.31
CA GLY A 250 -9.33 25.07 3.04
C GLY A 250 -10.14 26.10 2.24
N PRO A 251 -10.56 27.20 2.89
CA PRO A 251 -11.39 28.22 2.26
C PRO A 251 -10.77 28.85 1.00
N ALA A 252 -9.44 28.86 0.88
CA ALA A 252 -8.75 29.41 -0.29
C ALA A 252 -8.39 28.35 -1.37
N ALA A 253 -8.77 27.08 -1.20
CA ALA A 253 -8.42 26.00 -2.11
C ALA A 253 -8.98 26.18 -3.53
N ARG A 254 -10.25 26.59 -3.66
CA ARG A 254 -10.86 26.84 -5.00
C ARG A 254 -10.17 27.98 -5.74
N ALA A 255 -9.96 29.10 -5.06
CA ALA A 255 -9.31 30.27 -5.65
C ALA A 255 -7.91 29.93 -6.16
N LEU A 256 -7.14 29.15 -5.40
CA LEU A 256 -5.82 28.69 -5.82
C LEU A 256 -5.89 27.72 -7.00
N LEU A 257 -6.76 26.70 -6.95
CA LEU A 257 -6.84 25.70 -8.01
C LEU A 257 -7.27 26.31 -9.36
N ARG A 258 -8.14 27.33 -9.33
CA ARG A 258 -8.59 28.07 -10.52
C ARG A 258 -7.43 28.72 -11.29
N GLU A 259 -6.34 29.05 -10.63
CA GLU A 259 -5.14 29.62 -11.28
C GLU A 259 -4.40 28.60 -12.17
N HIS A 260 -4.70 27.29 -12.03
CA HIS A 260 -3.97 26.19 -12.68
C HIS A 260 -4.83 25.29 -13.56
N THR A 261 -6.14 25.54 -13.67
CA THR A 261 -7.04 24.70 -14.47
C THR A 261 -8.09 25.54 -15.18
N GLU A 262 -8.47 25.12 -16.39
CA GLU A 262 -9.60 25.70 -17.14
C GLU A 262 -10.96 25.12 -16.71
N LEU A 263 -10.96 24.11 -15.84
CA LEU A 263 -12.19 23.52 -15.33
C LEU A 263 -12.98 24.55 -14.52
N ASP A 264 -14.27 24.66 -14.82
CA ASP A 264 -15.18 25.46 -13.98
C ASP A 264 -15.35 24.81 -12.60
N LEU A 265 -14.88 25.51 -11.57
CA LEU A 265 -14.90 25.08 -10.17
C LEU A 265 -16.08 25.66 -9.38
N ALA A 266 -17.03 26.33 -10.04
CA ALA A 266 -18.28 26.76 -9.41
C ALA A 266 -19.05 25.56 -8.84
N ASP A 267 -19.85 25.79 -7.79
CA ASP A 267 -20.54 24.71 -7.08
C ASP A 267 -21.55 23.98 -7.98
N GLU A 268 -22.14 24.68 -8.94
CA GLU A 268 -23.08 24.13 -9.91
C GLU A 268 -22.38 23.25 -10.94
N ALA A 269 -21.20 23.66 -11.42
CA ALA A 269 -20.43 22.94 -12.44
C ALA A 269 -19.65 21.75 -11.85
N PHE A 270 -19.12 21.93 -10.63
CA PHE A 270 -18.35 20.94 -9.90
C PHE A 270 -18.86 20.79 -8.46
N PRO A 271 -20.02 20.14 -8.27
CA PRO A 271 -20.65 19.98 -6.98
C PRO A 271 -19.84 19.11 -6.02
N TYR A 272 -20.17 19.18 -4.73
CA TYR A 272 -19.61 18.29 -3.71
C TYR A 272 -19.80 16.81 -4.11
N LEU A 273 -18.77 16.00 -3.91
CA LEU A 273 -18.65 14.64 -4.44
C LEU A 273 -18.64 14.54 -5.97
N GLY A 274 -18.27 15.61 -6.68
CA GLY A 274 -17.97 15.52 -8.11
C GLY A 274 -16.62 14.83 -8.36
N ILE A 275 -16.45 14.32 -9.57
CA ILE A 275 -15.16 13.93 -10.15
C ILE A 275 -15.05 14.46 -11.59
N ARG A 276 -13.89 15.02 -11.95
CA ARG A 276 -13.61 15.56 -13.29
C ARG A 276 -12.22 15.16 -13.75
N GLU A 277 -12.07 14.91 -15.04
CA GLU A 277 -10.77 14.83 -15.71
C GLU A 277 -10.47 16.20 -16.34
N THR A 278 -9.29 16.75 -16.07
CA THR A 278 -8.85 18.08 -16.55
C THR A 278 -7.33 18.17 -16.55
N LEU A 279 -6.80 19.28 -17.04
CA LEU A 279 -5.40 19.65 -16.85
C LEU A 279 -5.25 20.53 -15.60
N VAL A 280 -4.23 20.25 -14.79
CA VAL A 280 -3.77 21.13 -13.70
C VAL A 280 -2.30 21.43 -13.92
N ALA A 281 -1.95 22.71 -14.09
CA ALA A 281 -0.60 23.13 -14.47
C ALA A 281 -0.05 22.34 -15.68
N GLY A 282 -0.91 22.12 -16.68
CA GLY A 282 -0.58 21.35 -17.90
C GLY A 282 -0.52 19.83 -17.74
N ALA A 283 -0.64 19.28 -16.53
CA ALA A 283 -0.61 17.83 -16.29
C ALA A 283 -2.03 17.22 -16.29
N PRO A 284 -2.22 16.00 -16.85
CA PRO A 284 -3.50 15.31 -16.82
C PRO A 284 -3.82 14.85 -15.39
N CYS A 285 -4.97 15.31 -14.88
CA CYS A 285 -5.41 15.08 -13.51
C CYS A 285 -6.86 14.61 -13.45
N ARG A 286 -7.15 13.79 -12.45
CA ARG A 286 -8.49 13.54 -11.92
C ARG A 286 -8.67 14.32 -10.65
N ILE A 287 -9.65 15.20 -10.61
CA ILE A 287 -9.97 16.00 -9.44
C ILE A 287 -11.24 15.43 -8.83
N MET A 288 -11.20 15.11 -7.54
CA MET A 288 -12.39 14.78 -6.75
C MET A 288 -12.65 15.87 -5.73
N ARG A 289 -13.87 16.37 -5.67
CA ARG A 289 -14.28 17.31 -4.62
C ARG A 289 -14.78 16.53 -3.41
N VAL A 290 -13.92 16.30 -2.43
CA VAL A 290 -14.15 15.45 -1.26
C VAL A 290 -13.72 16.13 0.04
N GLY A 291 -14.39 15.79 1.14
CA GLY A 291 -14.31 16.56 2.39
C GLY A 291 -13.81 15.80 3.61
N PHE A 292 -12.81 14.91 3.52
CA PHE A 292 -12.34 14.11 4.67
C PHE A 292 -11.85 14.97 5.86
N VAL A 293 -11.23 16.11 5.58
CA VAL A 293 -10.78 17.10 6.58
C VAL A 293 -11.86 18.12 6.97
N GLY A 294 -13.05 18.06 6.37
CA GLY A 294 -14.19 18.91 6.72
C GLY A 294 -14.21 20.32 6.11
N GLU A 295 -13.17 20.71 5.38
CA GLU A 295 -13.14 21.94 4.57
C GLU A 295 -13.47 21.64 3.10
N LEU A 296 -13.81 22.68 2.33
CA LEU A 296 -13.73 22.63 0.88
C LEU A 296 -12.38 22.04 0.47
N GLY A 297 -12.41 20.94 -0.28
CA GLY A 297 -11.22 20.16 -0.60
C GLY A 297 -11.28 19.52 -1.98
N TYR A 298 -10.13 19.46 -2.62
CA TYR A 298 -9.92 18.84 -3.92
C TYR A 298 -8.78 17.82 -3.81
N GLU A 299 -9.10 16.54 -3.98
CA GLU A 299 -8.10 15.51 -4.18
C GLU A 299 -7.70 15.49 -5.65
N ILE A 300 -6.44 15.83 -5.92
CA ILE A 300 -5.86 15.93 -7.25
C ILE A 300 -5.02 14.68 -7.47
N HIS A 301 -5.54 13.75 -8.25
CA HIS A 301 -4.89 12.49 -8.63
C HIS A 301 -4.25 12.63 -10.00
N LEU A 302 -2.99 12.24 -10.12
CA LEU A 302 -2.24 12.42 -11.34
C LEU A 302 -1.16 11.37 -11.49
N PRO A 303 -0.71 11.07 -12.72
CA PRO A 303 0.42 10.17 -12.92
C PRO A 303 1.67 10.70 -12.20
N ALA A 304 2.37 9.82 -11.47
CA ALA A 304 3.45 10.17 -10.55
C ALA A 304 4.58 11.00 -11.19
N GLN A 305 4.86 10.80 -12.48
CA GLN A 305 5.88 11.57 -13.21
C GLN A 305 5.62 13.09 -13.25
N TYR A 306 4.38 13.54 -13.04
CA TYR A 306 4.00 14.96 -13.01
C TYR A 306 3.87 15.55 -11.60
N ALA A 307 3.91 14.70 -10.56
CA ALA A 307 3.56 15.11 -9.21
C ALA A 307 4.42 16.24 -8.65
N VAL A 308 5.75 16.16 -8.83
CA VAL A 308 6.67 17.18 -8.31
C VAL A 308 6.41 18.55 -8.94
N ASP A 309 6.14 18.59 -10.25
CA ASP A 309 5.91 19.84 -10.96
C ASP A 309 4.59 20.49 -10.52
N VAL A 310 3.50 19.72 -10.46
CA VAL A 310 2.21 20.26 -10.00
C VAL A 310 2.26 20.66 -8.52
N TRP A 311 2.90 19.86 -7.67
CA TRP A 311 3.10 20.19 -6.25
C TRP A 311 3.82 21.53 -6.07
N ARG A 312 4.94 21.72 -6.76
CA ARG A 312 5.69 22.98 -6.73
C ARG A 312 4.91 24.15 -7.30
N ALA A 313 4.17 23.96 -8.39
CA ALA A 313 3.35 25.00 -9.00
C ALA A 313 2.26 25.52 -8.02
N LEU A 314 1.58 24.60 -7.33
CA LEU A 314 0.56 24.93 -6.34
C LEU A 314 1.17 25.61 -5.09
N LEU A 315 2.33 25.16 -4.61
CA LEU A 315 3.01 25.83 -3.48
C LEU A 315 3.50 27.23 -3.85
N ALA A 316 4.08 27.40 -5.03
CA ALA A 316 4.61 28.69 -5.48
C ALA A 316 3.49 29.74 -5.65
N SER A 317 2.43 29.40 -6.36
CA SER A 317 1.26 30.28 -6.53
C SER A 317 0.49 30.51 -5.22
N GLY A 318 0.33 29.46 -4.41
CA GLY A 318 -0.36 29.51 -3.12
C GLY A 318 0.40 30.27 -2.03
N SER A 319 1.66 30.66 -2.25
CA SER A 319 2.47 31.40 -1.27
C SER A 319 1.80 32.71 -0.84
N ARG A 320 1.12 33.41 -1.75
CA ARG A 320 0.33 34.63 -1.44
C ARG A 320 -0.85 34.35 -0.50
N ARG A 321 -1.33 33.12 -0.49
CA ARG A 321 -2.41 32.61 0.36
C ARG A 321 -1.88 31.89 1.59
N GLN A 322 -0.56 31.93 1.81
CA GLN A 322 0.16 31.24 2.87
C GLN A 322 -0.21 29.75 2.92
N ILE A 323 -0.19 29.10 1.74
CA ILE A 323 -0.35 27.66 1.62
C ILE A 323 0.67 26.94 2.50
N GLN A 324 0.21 25.91 3.20
CA GLN A 324 1.05 25.14 4.10
C GLN A 324 0.88 23.63 3.85
N PRO A 325 1.96 22.89 3.55
CA PRO A 325 1.96 21.45 3.64
C PRO A 325 1.57 20.98 5.05
N PHE A 326 0.72 19.96 5.16
CA PHE A 326 0.37 19.36 6.45
C PHE A 326 0.48 17.84 6.44
N GLY A 327 0.78 17.28 7.62
CA GLY A 327 1.05 15.87 7.80
C GLY A 327 -0.17 15.06 8.25
N VAL A 328 0.06 13.76 8.44
CA VAL A 328 -0.96 12.79 8.86
C VAL A 328 -1.58 13.15 10.21
N GLU A 329 -0.84 13.71 11.15
CA GLU A 329 -1.38 14.01 12.48
C GLU A 329 -2.36 15.19 12.44
N ALA A 330 -2.06 16.22 11.64
CA ALA A 330 -3.02 17.28 11.37
C ALA A 330 -4.26 16.73 10.65
N GLN A 331 -4.10 15.83 9.68
CA GLN A 331 -5.22 15.15 9.02
C GLN A 331 -6.07 14.33 10.02
N ARG A 332 -5.45 13.59 10.95
CA ARG A 332 -6.13 12.81 11.99
C ARG A 332 -6.93 13.69 12.94
N MET A 333 -6.44 14.89 13.26
CA MET A 333 -7.20 15.87 14.03
C MET A 333 -8.38 16.44 13.21
N LEU A 334 -8.12 16.87 11.97
CA LEU A 334 -9.14 17.48 11.10
C LEU A 334 -10.32 16.53 10.81
N ARG A 335 -10.05 15.25 10.56
CA ARG A 335 -11.09 14.22 10.38
C ARG A 335 -11.84 13.91 11.67
N LEU A 336 -11.13 13.92 12.81
CA LEU A 336 -11.73 13.67 14.12
C LEU A 336 -12.69 14.80 14.50
N GLU A 337 -12.37 16.06 14.17
CA GLU A 337 -13.29 17.20 14.32
C GLU A 337 -14.60 16.98 13.54
N LYS A 338 -14.58 16.22 12.43
CA LYS A 338 -15.78 15.80 11.68
C LYS A 338 -16.39 14.49 12.14
N GLY A 339 -15.79 13.80 13.11
CA GLY A 339 -16.24 12.47 13.54
C GLY A 339 -16.07 11.39 12.47
N HIS A 340 -15.27 11.62 11.43
CA HIS A 340 -15.00 10.61 10.42
C HIS A 340 -14.14 9.50 11.03
N ILE A 341 -14.47 8.24 10.71
CA ILE A 341 -13.72 7.08 11.17
C ILE A 341 -12.42 6.88 10.37
N ILE A 342 -11.49 6.13 10.94
CA ILE A 342 -10.37 5.50 10.25
C ILE A 342 -10.48 3.99 10.46
N VAL A 343 -10.61 3.23 9.36
CA VAL A 343 -10.63 1.77 9.41
C VAL A 343 -9.32 1.26 10.02
N GLY A 344 -9.43 0.32 10.97
CA GLY A 344 -8.30 -0.22 11.73
C GLY A 344 -7.90 0.61 12.95
N GLN A 345 -8.47 1.80 13.14
CA GLN A 345 -8.33 2.60 14.36
C GLN A 345 -9.67 2.71 15.12
N ASP A 346 -10.68 3.24 14.44
CA ASP A 346 -12.06 3.35 14.95
C ASP A 346 -12.89 2.10 14.72
N THR A 347 -12.37 1.21 13.87
CA THR A 347 -12.85 -0.15 13.69
C THR A 347 -11.74 -1.12 14.04
N ASP A 348 -12.11 -2.35 14.34
CA ASP A 348 -11.22 -3.49 14.50
C ASP A 348 -11.78 -4.71 13.75
N GLY A 349 -11.07 -5.84 13.81
CA GLY A 349 -11.46 -7.08 13.13
C GLY A 349 -12.75 -7.73 13.63
N VAL A 350 -13.51 -7.07 14.51
CA VAL A 350 -14.84 -7.51 14.96
C VAL A 350 -15.89 -6.40 14.93
N THR A 351 -15.54 -5.19 14.48
CA THR A 351 -16.47 -4.06 14.39
C THR A 351 -17.36 -4.19 13.15
N ASN A 352 -18.67 -4.27 13.35
CA ASN A 352 -19.63 -4.30 12.25
C ASN A 352 -20.23 -2.91 11.96
N ALA A 353 -20.86 -2.77 10.79
CA ALA A 353 -21.35 -1.48 10.32
C ALA A 353 -22.49 -0.86 11.16
N TRP A 354 -23.20 -1.64 11.97
CA TRP A 354 -24.23 -1.12 12.89
C TRP A 354 -23.64 -0.45 14.13
N GLU A 355 -22.38 -0.76 14.46
CA GLU A 355 -21.71 -0.27 15.67
C GLU A 355 -21.09 1.11 15.47
N ILE A 356 -20.78 1.50 14.24
CA ILE A 356 -20.21 2.83 13.91
C ILE A 356 -21.26 3.90 13.52
N ASP A 357 -22.55 3.59 13.71
CA ASP A 357 -23.68 4.47 13.35
C ASP A 357 -23.61 5.04 11.92
N ALA A 358 -23.32 4.17 10.94
CA ALA A 358 -23.23 4.53 9.53
C ALA A 358 -24.38 3.98 8.64
N PRO A 359 -25.67 4.04 9.04
CA PRO A 359 -26.76 3.48 8.24
C PRO A 359 -26.91 4.16 6.87
N TRP A 360 -26.45 5.41 6.74
CA TRP A 360 -26.45 6.14 5.47
C TRP A 360 -25.59 5.47 4.39
N ALA A 361 -24.53 4.76 4.79
CA ALA A 361 -23.60 4.03 3.92
C ALA A 361 -24.08 2.60 3.59
N LEU A 362 -25.15 2.10 4.23
CA LEU A 362 -25.64 0.74 4.09
C LEU A 362 -26.95 0.70 3.28
N LYS A 363 -26.93 0.08 2.10
CA LYS A 363 -28.14 -0.14 1.29
C LYS A 363 -28.59 -1.59 1.41
N MET A 364 -29.17 -1.93 2.56
CA MET A 364 -29.64 -3.28 2.91
C MET A 364 -30.73 -3.83 1.99
N ASP A 365 -31.36 -2.96 1.21
CA ASP A 365 -32.39 -3.24 0.21
C ASP A 365 -31.82 -3.60 -1.18
N LYS A 366 -30.49 -3.61 -1.35
CA LYS A 366 -29.84 -4.19 -2.53
C LYS A 366 -30.10 -5.71 -2.63
N PRO A 367 -30.09 -6.29 -3.85
CA PRO A 367 -30.19 -7.74 -4.01
C PRO A 367 -29.08 -8.50 -3.27
N PHE A 368 -27.84 -7.99 -3.36
CA PHE A 368 -26.67 -8.61 -2.75
C PHE A 368 -25.56 -7.56 -2.53
N PHE A 369 -24.81 -7.72 -1.44
CA PHE A 369 -23.43 -7.28 -1.28
C PHE A 369 -22.73 -8.17 -0.23
N ILE A 370 -21.41 -8.25 -0.26
CA ILE A 370 -20.63 -9.04 0.70
C ILE A 370 -20.95 -8.60 2.15
N GLY A 371 -21.25 -9.56 3.03
CA GLY A 371 -21.60 -9.30 4.43
C GLY A 371 -23.06 -8.94 4.70
N GLN A 372 -23.88 -8.66 3.67
CA GLN A 372 -25.29 -8.29 3.84
C GLN A 372 -26.10 -9.33 4.63
N ARG A 373 -25.89 -10.62 4.33
CA ARG A 373 -26.59 -11.73 5.00
C ARG A 373 -26.29 -11.76 6.49
N SER A 374 -25.03 -11.52 6.86
CA SER A 374 -24.54 -11.53 8.25
C SER A 374 -25.03 -10.30 9.00
N LEU A 375 -25.02 -9.12 8.38
CA LEU A 375 -25.62 -7.93 8.97
C LEU A 375 -27.11 -8.11 9.30
N ARG A 376 -27.90 -8.83 8.47
CA ARG A 376 -29.30 -9.17 8.78
C ARG A 376 -29.46 -10.14 9.96
N ILE A 377 -28.44 -10.95 10.27
CA ILE A 377 -28.42 -11.82 11.46
C ILE A 377 -28.11 -10.96 12.68
N VAL A 378 -27.02 -10.19 12.60
CA VAL A 378 -26.51 -9.36 13.69
C VAL A 378 -27.53 -8.29 14.10
N GLU A 379 -28.27 -7.72 13.15
CA GLU A 379 -29.34 -6.75 13.43
C GLU A 379 -30.44 -7.29 14.36
N LYS A 380 -30.66 -8.60 14.37
CA LYS A 380 -31.65 -9.25 15.25
C LYS A 380 -31.11 -9.55 16.65
N GLN A 381 -29.82 -9.32 16.87
CA GLN A 381 -29.15 -9.54 18.15
C GLN A 381 -28.93 -8.20 18.86
N PRO A 382 -28.78 -8.18 20.19
CA PRO A 382 -28.36 -6.98 20.90
C PRO A 382 -27.00 -6.50 20.36
N ARG A 383 -26.90 -5.20 20.06
CA ARG A 383 -25.63 -4.59 19.67
C ARG A 383 -24.61 -4.78 20.78
N ARG A 384 -23.36 -5.12 20.42
CA ARG A 384 -22.27 -5.27 21.40
C ARG A 384 -21.69 -3.92 21.76
N GLN A 385 -21.49 -3.07 20.75
CA GLN A 385 -20.91 -1.75 20.91
C GLN A 385 -21.62 -0.70 20.06
N THR A 386 -21.40 0.57 20.41
CA THR A 386 -21.83 1.76 19.70
C THR A 386 -20.70 2.77 19.76
N LEU A 387 -20.34 3.35 18.62
CA LEU A 387 -19.37 4.43 18.51
C LEU A 387 -20.03 5.73 18.95
N VAL A 388 -19.40 6.42 19.90
CA VAL A 388 -19.85 7.73 20.41
C VAL A 388 -18.73 8.74 20.34
N GLY A 389 -19.09 10.02 20.20
CA GLY A 389 -18.19 11.13 20.45
C GLY A 389 -18.13 11.48 21.93
N PHE A 390 -16.99 11.98 22.38
CA PHE A 390 -16.84 12.58 23.69
C PHE A 390 -15.97 13.83 23.65
N SER A 391 -16.13 14.70 24.64
CA SER A 391 -15.27 15.86 24.86
C SER A 391 -14.88 15.99 26.33
N LEU A 392 -13.79 16.70 26.55
CA LEU A 392 -13.34 17.10 27.88
C LEU A 392 -13.38 18.63 27.98
N PRO A 393 -13.62 19.19 29.17
CA PRO A 393 -13.53 20.62 29.37
C PRO A 393 -12.11 21.15 29.04
N PRO A 394 -11.96 22.39 28.52
CA PRO A 394 -10.66 22.94 28.12
C PRO A 394 -9.56 22.84 29.19
N GLN A 395 -9.95 22.98 30.45
CA GLN A 395 -9.09 22.98 31.63
C GLN A 395 -8.84 21.58 32.23
N ALA A 396 -9.24 20.50 31.54
CA ALA A 396 -9.03 19.14 32.02
C ALA A 396 -7.52 18.89 32.28
N PRO A 397 -7.13 18.48 33.51
CA PRO A 397 -5.72 18.39 33.88
C PRO A 397 -4.99 17.23 33.18
N ARG A 398 -5.76 16.21 32.77
CA ARG A 398 -5.26 15.02 32.08
C ARG A 398 -6.14 14.70 30.87
N ARG A 399 -5.54 14.03 29.90
CA ARG A 399 -6.17 13.66 28.63
C ARG A 399 -6.03 12.15 28.42
N PRO A 400 -7.05 11.47 27.90
CA PRO A 400 -6.94 10.08 27.58
C PRO A 400 -6.05 9.89 26.34
N LYS A 401 -5.54 8.67 26.18
CA LYS A 401 -4.88 8.21 24.96
C LYS A 401 -5.78 7.19 24.28
N GLU A 402 -5.46 6.91 23.02
CA GLU A 402 -6.05 5.81 22.28
C GLU A 402 -5.86 4.50 23.05
N CYS A 403 -6.84 3.60 22.95
CA CYS A 403 -6.92 2.34 23.69
C CYS A 403 -7.14 2.44 25.22
N HIS A 404 -7.24 3.64 25.80
CA HIS A 404 -7.70 3.76 27.19
C HIS A 404 -9.11 3.17 27.36
N LEU A 405 -9.32 2.51 28.50
CA LEU A 405 -10.53 1.75 28.76
C LEU A 405 -11.65 2.66 29.26
N VAL A 406 -12.85 2.45 28.75
CA VAL A 406 -14.06 3.04 29.31
C VAL A 406 -14.61 2.09 30.36
N ILE A 407 -14.87 2.59 31.57
CA ILE A 407 -15.28 1.80 32.74
C ILE A 407 -16.72 2.12 33.12
N ALA A 408 -17.54 1.09 33.32
CA ALA A 408 -18.86 1.19 33.94
C ALA A 408 -18.97 0.13 35.04
N GLU A 409 -19.38 0.53 36.25
CA GLU A 409 -19.59 -0.39 37.37
C GLU A 409 -18.38 -1.30 37.68
N GLY A 410 -17.17 -0.76 37.52
CA GLY A 410 -15.92 -1.49 37.75
C GLY A 410 -15.54 -2.46 36.62
N GLN A 411 -16.34 -2.58 35.56
CA GLN A 411 -16.11 -3.43 34.41
C GLN A 411 -15.71 -2.63 33.17
N ILE A 412 -15.02 -3.29 32.23
CA ILE A 412 -14.70 -2.71 30.92
C ILE A 412 -15.99 -2.61 30.11
N ALA A 413 -16.38 -1.37 29.80
CA ALA A 413 -17.58 -1.04 29.05
C ALA A 413 -17.28 -0.49 27.64
N GLY A 414 -16.00 -0.38 27.27
CA GLY A 414 -15.58 0.14 25.98
C GLY A 414 -14.12 0.54 25.93
N ARG A 415 -13.73 1.20 24.84
CA ARG A 415 -12.39 1.77 24.63
C ARG A 415 -12.45 3.09 23.87
N VAL A 416 -11.52 3.98 24.17
CA VAL A 416 -11.22 5.15 23.33
C VAL A 416 -10.56 4.66 22.05
N THR A 417 -11.10 5.07 20.90
CA THR A 417 -10.57 4.70 19.58
C THR A 417 -9.70 5.81 18.98
N SER A 418 -10.13 7.06 19.17
CA SER A 418 -9.46 8.26 18.66
C SER A 418 -9.57 9.36 19.69
N VAL A 419 -8.51 10.13 19.90
CA VAL A 419 -8.52 11.27 20.82
C VAL A 419 -7.46 12.28 20.43
N GLY A 420 -7.77 13.57 20.57
CA GLY A 420 -6.82 14.64 20.33
C GLY A 420 -7.25 15.96 20.96
N TRP A 421 -6.30 16.88 21.08
CA TRP A 421 -6.60 18.27 21.40
C TRP A 421 -6.90 19.05 20.12
N SER A 422 -8.14 19.51 19.95
CA SER A 422 -8.52 20.32 18.79
C SER A 422 -8.04 21.76 18.98
N PRO A 423 -7.12 22.27 18.14
CA PRO A 423 -6.75 23.69 18.18
C PRO A 423 -7.86 24.60 17.61
N THR A 424 -8.80 24.03 16.85
CA THR A 424 -9.97 24.73 16.30
C THR A 424 -11.01 25.00 17.39
N LEU A 425 -11.28 23.98 18.21
CA LEU A 425 -12.32 24.02 19.25
C LEU A 425 -11.75 24.38 20.63
N ALA A 426 -10.43 24.42 20.78
CA ALA A 426 -9.70 24.70 22.02
C ALA A 426 -10.06 23.78 23.20
N HIS A 427 -10.36 22.52 22.91
CA HIS A 427 -10.57 21.47 23.92
C HIS A 427 -10.27 20.08 23.36
N CYS A 428 -10.24 19.07 24.23
CA CYS A 428 -10.01 17.69 23.82
C CYS A 428 -11.30 17.02 23.37
N ILE A 429 -11.24 16.34 22.23
CA ILE A 429 -12.34 15.58 21.64
C ILE A 429 -11.86 14.17 21.31
N GLY A 430 -12.78 13.22 21.24
CA GLY A 430 -12.47 11.84 20.89
C GLY A 430 -13.67 11.01 20.49
N LEU A 431 -13.38 9.82 19.98
CA LEU A 431 -14.34 8.77 19.68
C LEU A 431 -14.07 7.57 20.59
N ALA A 432 -15.13 6.87 20.98
CA ALA A 432 -15.05 5.66 21.78
C ALA A 432 -16.09 4.63 21.34
N LEU A 433 -15.71 3.35 21.29
CA LEU A 433 -16.64 2.23 21.17
C LEU A 433 -17.07 1.81 22.58
N VAL A 434 -18.36 1.93 22.88
CA VAL A 434 -18.92 1.66 24.21
C VAL A 434 -20.14 0.75 24.13
N THR A 435 -20.49 0.09 25.23
CA THR A 435 -21.73 -0.70 25.30
C THR A 435 -22.98 0.16 25.05
N PRO A 436 -24.05 -0.38 24.44
CA PRO A 436 -25.24 0.41 24.11
C PRO A 436 -25.89 1.17 25.28
N PRO A 437 -25.99 0.62 26.50
CA PRO A 437 -26.53 1.38 27.63
C PRO A 437 -25.73 2.65 27.91
N LEU A 438 -24.39 2.56 27.85
CA LEU A 438 -23.51 3.70 28.09
C LEU A 438 -23.58 4.74 26.96
N ALA A 439 -23.80 4.30 25.72
CA ALA A 439 -23.93 5.19 24.57
C ALA A 439 -25.10 6.19 24.69
N THR A 440 -26.14 5.85 25.46
CA THR A 440 -27.29 6.72 25.75
C THR A 440 -27.11 7.59 27.01
N GLY A 441 -25.99 7.42 27.71
CA GLY A 441 -25.66 8.18 28.91
C GLY A 441 -25.22 9.62 28.62
N ARG A 442 -24.82 10.32 29.69
CA ARG A 442 -24.29 11.69 29.59
C ARG A 442 -22.77 11.76 29.63
N GLN A 443 -22.12 10.81 30.31
CA GLN A 443 -20.68 10.84 30.56
C GLN A 443 -20.04 9.46 30.43
N LEU A 444 -18.78 9.45 30.03
CA LEU A 444 -17.86 8.30 30.05
C LEU A 444 -16.91 8.45 31.22
N ARG A 445 -16.66 7.36 31.94
CA ARG A 445 -15.49 7.23 32.83
C ARG A 445 -14.38 6.54 32.07
N ILE A 446 -13.26 7.22 31.88
CA ILE A 446 -12.12 6.71 31.12
C ILE A 446 -10.98 6.47 32.09
N ARG A 447 -10.51 5.23 32.18
CA ARG A 447 -9.33 4.87 32.97
C ARG A 447 -8.07 5.16 32.18
N ILE A 448 -7.25 6.06 32.71
CA ILE A 448 -5.98 6.49 32.14
C ILE A 448 -4.80 5.83 32.86
N GLU A 449 -3.57 6.28 32.59
CA GLU A 449 -2.36 5.70 33.20
C GLU A 449 -2.39 5.77 34.73
N ALA A 450 -1.69 4.84 35.37
CA ALA A 450 -1.67 4.67 36.82
C ALA A 450 -3.04 4.39 37.48
N GLY A 451 -4.07 4.06 36.68
CA GLY A 451 -5.39 3.64 37.14
C GLY A 451 -6.35 4.77 37.51
N GLU A 452 -5.97 6.02 37.26
CA GLU A 452 -6.86 7.18 37.45
C GLU A 452 -8.04 7.12 36.48
N GLU A 453 -9.20 7.61 36.91
CA GLU A 453 -10.39 7.73 36.06
C GLU A 453 -10.75 9.20 35.85
N ILE A 454 -10.96 9.58 34.59
CA ILE A 454 -11.45 10.91 34.22
C ILE A 454 -12.88 10.82 33.68
N SER A 455 -13.68 11.85 33.93
CA SER A 455 -15.02 11.97 33.34
C SER A 455 -14.98 12.80 32.06
N ALA A 456 -15.62 12.30 31.00
CA ALA A 456 -15.75 12.97 29.71
C ALA A 456 -17.23 13.03 29.31
N ASP A 457 -17.67 14.15 28.73
CA ASP A 457 -19.07 14.32 28.31
C ASP A 457 -19.29 13.63 26.96
N ILE A 458 -20.34 12.83 26.85
CA ILE A 458 -20.76 12.25 25.56
C ILE A 458 -21.37 13.38 24.73
N VAL A 459 -20.87 13.54 23.50
CA VAL A 459 -21.35 14.53 22.55
C VAL A 459 -21.58 13.91 21.19
N ARG A 460 -22.48 14.48 20.39
CA ARG A 460 -22.79 13.99 19.05
C ARG A 460 -21.80 14.56 18.03
N PRO A 461 -21.02 13.72 17.31
CA PRO A 461 -20.25 14.19 16.17
C PRO A 461 -21.15 14.64 15.00
N PRO A 462 -20.65 15.49 14.08
CA PRO A 462 -19.32 16.11 14.09
C PRO A 462 -19.16 17.18 15.18
N PHE A 463 -17.93 17.38 15.67
CA PHE A 463 -17.60 18.38 16.69
C PHE A 463 -17.44 19.79 16.10
N TYR A 464 -17.13 19.86 14.80
CA TYR A 464 -16.90 21.09 14.06
C TYR A 464 -17.76 21.14 12.79
N ASP A 465 -18.39 22.29 12.55
CA ASP A 465 -19.25 22.57 11.38
C ASP A 465 -20.29 21.46 11.12
N PRO A 466 -21.25 21.23 12.04
CA PRO A 466 -22.22 20.14 11.92
C PRO A 466 -23.18 20.27 10.74
N LYS A 467 -23.32 21.46 10.18
CA LYS A 467 -24.14 21.72 9.00
C LYS A 467 -23.37 21.55 7.69
N GLY A 468 -22.04 21.38 7.74
CA GLY A 468 -21.20 21.25 6.55
C GLY A 468 -21.10 22.53 5.72
N GLU A 469 -21.34 23.68 6.33
CA GLU A 469 -21.39 24.98 5.63
C GLU A 469 -20.04 25.31 4.99
N ARG A 470 -18.93 24.78 5.53
CA ARG A 470 -17.58 25.00 5.01
C ARG A 470 -17.23 24.19 3.76
N GLN A 471 -18.14 23.32 3.31
CA GLN A 471 -18.05 22.75 1.95
C GLN A 471 -18.52 23.75 0.88
N HIS A 472 -19.28 24.79 1.28
CA HIS A 472 -19.92 25.78 0.41
C HIS A 472 -19.39 27.19 0.71
N VAL A 473 -18.08 27.37 0.56
CA VAL A 473 -17.46 28.70 0.75
C VAL A 473 -17.63 29.49 -0.55
N GLY A 474 -18.13 30.73 -0.47
CA GLY A 474 -18.10 31.67 -1.61
C GLY A 474 -16.67 32.09 -1.94
N ASP A 475 -16.41 32.60 -3.14
CA ASP A 475 -15.08 33.14 -3.43
C ASP A 475 -14.81 34.33 -2.48
N PRO A 476 -13.70 34.33 -1.71
CA PRO A 476 -13.35 35.51 -0.93
C PRO A 476 -13.18 36.66 -1.90
N GLY A 477 -14.02 37.70 -1.76
CA GLY A 477 -14.10 38.81 -2.70
C GLY A 477 -12.74 39.39 -3.04
N GLU A 478 -12.53 39.69 -4.32
CA GLU A 478 -11.34 40.34 -4.86
C GLU A 478 -11.15 41.74 -4.27
N SER A 479 -10.61 41.83 -3.06
CA SER A 479 -10.01 43.06 -2.56
C SER A 479 -8.51 42.98 -2.83
N ALA A 480 -8.08 43.74 -3.84
CA ALA A 480 -6.71 44.03 -4.26
C ALA A 480 -5.89 42.90 -4.91
N ALA A 481 -6.03 42.75 -6.24
CA ALA A 481 -4.96 42.24 -7.10
C ALA A 481 -5.08 42.74 -8.55
N GLN A 482 -4.87 44.04 -8.78
CA GLN A 482 -4.44 44.50 -10.10
C GLN A 482 -2.99 44.04 -10.31
N GLY A 483 -2.80 43.10 -11.24
CA GLY A 483 -1.49 42.55 -11.61
C GLY A 483 -1.46 41.02 -11.60
N SER A 484 -2.30 40.39 -12.42
CA SER A 484 -2.06 38.99 -12.81
C SER A 484 -0.79 38.94 -13.64
N PRO A 485 0.26 38.19 -13.26
CA PRO A 485 1.22 37.71 -14.25
C PRO A 485 0.42 36.86 -15.26
N ALA A 486 0.72 37.04 -16.54
CA ALA A 486 0.17 36.24 -17.63
C ALA A 486 0.10 34.76 -17.24
N GLY A 487 -1.02 34.10 -17.57
CA GLY A 487 -1.31 32.71 -17.23
C GLY A 487 -0.07 31.85 -17.30
N ALA A 488 0.26 31.17 -16.19
CA ALA A 488 1.37 30.25 -16.16
C ALA A 488 1.19 29.27 -17.31
N SER A 489 2.13 29.27 -18.24
CA SER A 489 2.16 28.43 -19.43
C SER A 489 1.68 27.01 -19.07
N LEU A 490 0.59 26.57 -19.73
CA LEU A 490 0.05 25.20 -19.69
C LEU A 490 1.01 24.18 -20.33
N ALA A 491 2.32 24.40 -20.19
CA ALA A 491 3.33 23.52 -20.73
C ALA A 491 3.29 22.19 -19.97
N ILE A 492 2.99 21.12 -20.71
CA ILE A 492 3.15 19.75 -20.24
C ILE A 492 4.59 19.61 -19.75
N SER A 493 4.76 19.32 -18.46
CA SER A 493 6.09 19.13 -17.89
C SER A 493 6.77 17.91 -18.52
N PRO A 494 8.10 17.96 -18.72
CA PRO A 494 8.83 16.83 -19.27
C PRO A 494 8.70 15.61 -18.35
N ARG A 495 8.64 14.43 -18.95
CA ARG A 495 8.53 13.16 -18.23
C ARG A 495 9.73 12.94 -17.33
N ARG A 496 9.50 12.82 -16.02
CA ARG A 496 10.54 12.51 -15.03
C ARG A 496 10.69 11.01 -14.85
N ALA A 497 11.93 10.55 -14.72
CA ALA A 497 12.21 9.17 -14.30
C ALA A 497 11.97 9.02 -12.78
N PRO A 498 11.52 7.85 -12.28
CA PRO A 498 11.33 7.62 -10.84
C PRO A 498 12.56 7.89 -9.98
N LEU A 499 13.77 7.76 -10.54
CA LEU A 499 15.05 8.00 -9.86
C LEU A 499 15.65 9.38 -10.14
N GLU A 500 15.00 10.26 -10.91
CA GLU A 500 15.60 11.52 -11.37
C GLU A 500 16.02 12.44 -10.21
N ALA A 501 15.20 12.52 -9.15
CA ALA A 501 15.53 13.33 -7.98
C ALA A 501 16.82 12.84 -7.28
N TRP A 502 17.09 11.53 -7.33
CA TRP A 502 18.27 10.91 -6.73
C TRP A 502 19.53 11.16 -7.57
N PHE A 503 19.46 11.00 -8.90
CA PHE A 503 20.63 11.21 -9.77
C PHE A 503 21.21 12.62 -9.70
N ARG A 504 20.38 13.66 -9.45
CA ARG A 504 20.87 15.04 -9.27
C ARG A 504 21.80 15.20 -8.06
N ARG A 505 21.79 14.27 -7.10
CA ARG A 505 22.53 14.37 -5.84
C ARG A 505 23.74 13.44 -5.73
N SER A 506 23.88 12.40 -6.57
CA SER A 506 24.64 11.20 -6.15
C SER A 506 25.48 10.49 -7.21
N LEU A 507 25.74 11.09 -8.39
CA LEU A 507 26.64 10.46 -9.37
C LEU A 507 28.05 11.07 -9.35
N PRO A 508 29.07 10.31 -8.94
CA PRO A 508 30.44 10.55 -9.41
C PRO A 508 30.48 10.34 -10.93
N GLU A 509 31.29 11.13 -11.65
CA GLU A 509 31.57 10.90 -13.07
C GLU A 509 32.03 9.46 -13.30
N ALA A 510 31.20 8.66 -13.98
CA ALA A 510 31.51 7.26 -14.26
C ALA A 510 32.44 7.18 -15.48
N ALA A 511 33.73 6.95 -15.22
CA ALA A 511 34.65 6.48 -16.23
C ALA A 511 34.22 5.09 -16.71
N ALA A 512 33.92 4.97 -18.01
CA ALA A 512 33.76 3.68 -18.66
C ALA A 512 35.05 2.86 -18.46
N ARG A 513 34.94 1.73 -17.77
CA ARG A 513 36.02 0.74 -17.68
C ARG A 513 35.58 -0.52 -18.39
N ASP A 514 36.24 -0.83 -19.49
CA ASP A 514 36.22 -2.16 -20.07
C ASP A 514 36.63 -3.20 -19.02
N GLY A 515 35.87 -4.30 -18.92
CA GLY A 515 36.12 -5.39 -17.95
C GLY A 515 35.21 -5.46 -16.71
N ALA A 516 34.20 -4.59 -16.55
CA ALA A 516 33.23 -4.69 -15.44
C ALA A 516 32.45 -6.02 -15.46
N ALA A 517 32.34 -6.70 -14.31
CA ALA A 517 31.67 -8.00 -14.21
C ALA A 517 30.13 -7.91 -14.19
N LEU A 518 29.60 -6.74 -13.82
CA LEU A 518 28.18 -6.37 -13.88
C LEU A 518 28.04 -4.94 -14.41
N ARG A 519 26.98 -4.71 -15.18
CA ARG A 519 26.58 -3.41 -15.71
C ARG A 519 25.11 -3.17 -15.39
N PHE A 520 24.82 -2.00 -14.85
CA PHE A 520 23.45 -1.52 -14.59
C PHE A 520 23.12 -0.37 -15.52
N GLU A 521 21.93 -0.36 -16.10
CA GLU A 521 21.46 0.69 -17.01
C GLU A 521 20.08 1.17 -16.58
N VAL A 522 19.85 2.47 -16.60
CA VAL A 522 18.57 3.07 -16.18
C VAL A 522 17.71 3.33 -17.40
N LEU A 523 16.68 2.52 -17.58
CA LEU A 523 15.83 2.51 -18.77
C LEU A 523 14.49 3.22 -18.56
N SER A 524 14.29 3.82 -17.38
CA SER A 524 13.03 4.43 -16.94
C SER A 524 12.50 5.57 -17.84
N ARG A 525 13.35 6.16 -18.69
CA ARG A 525 12.95 7.20 -19.65
C ARG A 525 12.36 6.67 -20.97
N ARG A 526 12.52 5.38 -21.28
CA ARG A 526 11.95 4.77 -22.49
C ARG A 526 10.43 4.98 -22.55
N GLU A 527 9.94 5.29 -23.75
CA GLU A 527 8.51 5.40 -24.02
C GLU A 527 7.86 4.03 -23.91
N ARG A 528 6.73 3.97 -23.20
CA ARG A 528 6.00 2.72 -22.95
C ARG A 528 4.55 2.97 -22.62
N PHE A 529 3.71 1.99 -22.91
CA PHE A 529 2.32 1.95 -22.47
C PHE A 529 1.91 0.50 -22.15
N GLY A 530 0.85 0.35 -21.37
CA GLY A 530 0.23 -0.94 -21.10
C GLY A 530 -1.21 -0.93 -21.60
N CYS A 531 -1.69 -2.08 -22.03
CA CYS A 531 -3.10 -2.26 -22.35
C CYS A 531 -3.54 -3.67 -21.95
N LYS A 532 -4.83 -3.82 -21.69
CA LYS A 532 -5.42 -5.11 -21.40
C LYS A 532 -6.88 -5.20 -21.83
N GLY A 533 -7.44 -6.39 -21.78
CA GLY A 533 -8.85 -6.65 -22.10
C GLY A 533 -9.03 -7.48 -23.37
N PRO A 534 -10.23 -8.02 -23.60
CA PRO A 534 -10.50 -8.94 -24.70
C PRO A 534 -10.13 -8.40 -26.09
N GLY A 535 -10.30 -7.10 -26.31
CA GLY A 535 -9.96 -6.44 -27.58
C GLY A 535 -8.48 -6.12 -27.78
N ALA A 536 -7.64 -6.27 -26.74
CA ALA A 536 -6.29 -5.70 -26.74
C ALA A 536 -5.36 -6.36 -27.78
N GLU A 537 -5.42 -7.68 -27.96
CA GLU A 537 -4.62 -8.40 -28.96
C GLU A 537 -5.01 -7.98 -30.38
N ALA A 538 -6.30 -7.95 -30.69
CA ALA A 538 -6.81 -7.54 -31.99
C ALA A 538 -6.42 -6.09 -32.32
N TRP A 539 -6.52 -5.19 -31.34
CA TRP A 539 -6.13 -3.79 -31.48
C TRP A 539 -4.62 -3.63 -31.72
N LEU A 540 -3.77 -4.37 -30.98
CA LEU A 540 -2.32 -4.36 -31.20
C LEU A 540 -1.94 -4.89 -32.60
N ASN A 541 -2.53 -6.00 -33.03
CA ASN A 541 -2.30 -6.56 -34.36
C ASN A 541 -2.73 -5.56 -35.46
N ALA A 542 -3.87 -4.88 -35.29
CA ALA A 542 -4.32 -3.84 -36.21
C ALA A 542 -3.37 -2.62 -36.26
N GLY A 543 -2.70 -2.30 -35.14
CA GLY A 543 -1.60 -1.33 -35.06
C GLY A 543 -0.25 -1.83 -35.62
N GLY A 544 -0.23 -3.04 -36.21
CA GLY A 544 0.94 -3.68 -36.79
C GLY A 544 1.97 -4.19 -35.77
N TYR A 545 1.62 -4.24 -34.48
CA TYR A 545 2.54 -4.73 -33.44
C TYR A 545 2.68 -6.25 -33.53
N ARG A 546 3.90 -6.77 -33.39
CA ARG A 546 4.15 -8.22 -33.37
C ARG A 546 3.77 -8.78 -32.00
N VAL A 547 2.54 -9.29 -31.85
CA VAL A 547 2.05 -9.81 -30.56
C VAL A 547 2.58 -11.25 -30.32
N PRO A 548 3.17 -11.55 -29.15
CA PRO A 548 3.55 -12.92 -28.80
C PRO A 548 2.31 -13.84 -28.67
N PRO A 549 2.37 -15.09 -29.18
CA PRO A 549 1.22 -15.99 -29.16
C PRO A 549 0.93 -16.57 -27.76
N ALA A 550 1.94 -16.66 -26.89
CA ALA A 550 1.81 -17.24 -25.56
C ALA A 550 1.93 -16.17 -24.46
N PRO A 551 1.19 -16.30 -23.34
CA PRO A 551 1.43 -15.46 -22.16
C PRO A 551 2.84 -15.71 -21.61
N ASN A 552 3.35 -14.77 -20.82
CA ASN A 552 4.69 -14.80 -20.23
C ASN A 552 5.80 -14.86 -21.28
N SER A 553 5.62 -14.16 -22.40
CA SER A 553 6.62 -14.07 -23.46
C SER A 553 6.66 -12.67 -24.06
N ALA A 554 7.79 -12.32 -24.65
CA ALA A 554 7.97 -11.04 -25.34
C ALA A 554 8.72 -11.21 -26.65
N VAL A 555 8.51 -10.25 -27.55
CA VAL A 555 9.18 -10.14 -28.84
C VAL A 555 9.50 -8.68 -29.12
N ILE A 556 10.67 -8.45 -29.71
CA ILE A 556 11.09 -7.17 -30.27
C ILE A 556 10.86 -7.25 -31.79
N ASP A 557 10.11 -6.29 -32.34
CA ASP A 557 9.93 -6.20 -33.78
C ASP A 557 11.06 -5.41 -34.45
N THR A 558 11.12 -5.48 -35.78
CA THR A 558 12.14 -4.77 -36.59
C THR A 558 12.04 -3.25 -36.50
N GLY A 559 10.94 -2.71 -35.96
CA GLY A 559 10.75 -1.29 -35.70
C GLY A 559 11.24 -0.86 -34.32
N GLY A 560 11.96 -1.73 -33.60
CA GLY A 560 12.55 -1.40 -32.30
C GLY A 560 11.52 -1.31 -31.17
N VAL A 561 10.39 -2.03 -31.29
CA VAL A 561 9.35 -2.07 -30.26
C VAL A 561 9.30 -3.45 -29.60
N LEU A 562 9.42 -3.47 -28.27
CA LEU A 562 9.16 -4.63 -27.44
C LEU A 562 7.65 -4.75 -27.19
N VAL A 563 7.09 -5.92 -27.47
CA VAL A 563 5.73 -6.31 -27.08
C VAL A 563 5.83 -7.51 -26.15
N ALA A 564 5.48 -7.31 -24.88
CA ALA A 564 5.44 -8.35 -23.85
C ALA A 564 3.99 -8.71 -23.52
N ARG A 565 3.63 -9.99 -23.65
CA ARG A 565 2.33 -10.54 -23.24
C ARG A 565 2.46 -11.06 -21.81
N LEU A 566 1.95 -10.31 -20.84
CA LEU A 566 2.09 -10.60 -19.41
C LEU A 566 1.05 -11.61 -18.90
N ALA A 567 -0.11 -11.66 -19.56
CA ALA A 567 -1.19 -12.61 -19.27
C ALA A 567 -1.99 -12.87 -20.54
N THR A 568 -3.07 -13.64 -20.46
CA THR A 568 -3.93 -13.98 -21.61
C THR A 568 -4.35 -12.76 -22.42
N ALA A 569 -4.66 -11.63 -21.76
CA ALA A 569 -5.11 -10.41 -22.39
C ALA A 569 -4.50 -9.16 -21.75
N GLU A 570 -3.24 -9.22 -21.31
CA GLU A 570 -2.50 -8.07 -20.77
C GLU A 570 -1.14 -7.93 -21.46
N PHE A 571 -0.83 -6.71 -21.90
CA PHE A 571 0.32 -6.40 -22.71
C PHE A 571 1.10 -5.19 -22.16
N LEU A 572 2.42 -5.23 -22.29
CA LEU A 572 3.35 -4.13 -22.08
C LEU A 572 4.08 -3.85 -23.38
N ILE A 573 4.07 -2.60 -23.82
CA ILE A 573 4.69 -2.16 -25.06
C ILE A 573 5.73 -1.10 -24.71
N GLU A 574 6.96 -1.26 -25.19
CA GLU A 574 8.10 -0.38 -24.87
C GLU A 574 8.99 -0.13 -26.09
N ALA A 575 9.42 1.11 -26.28
CA ALA A 575 10.43 1.46 -27.27
C ALA A 575 11.82 1.05 -26.80
N VAL A 576 12.55 0.30 -27.61
CA VAL A 576 13.92 -0.17 -27.32
C VAL A 576 14.93 0.54 -28.22
N ASP A 577 14.77 0.48 -29.54
CA ASP A 577 15.73 0.98 -30.54
C ASP A 577 15.03 1.91 -31.55
N GLY A 578 14.77 3.17 -31.18
CA GLY A 578 14.15 4.16 -32.08
C GLY A 578 12.64 4.06 -32.27
N GLY A 579 11.95 3.12 -31.60
CA GLY A 579 10.50 2.89 -31.72
C GLY A 579 9.58 3.94 -31.07
N SER A 580 10.11 5.04 -30.53
CA SER A 580 9.35 6.00 -29.71
C SER A 580 8.18 6.67 -30.44
N GLU A 581 8.37 7.10 -31.69
CA GLU A 581 7.32 7.78 -32.47
C GLU A 581 6.09 6.91 -32.66
N ARG A 582 6.31 5.61 -32.90
CA ARG A 582 5.24 4.63 -33.09
C ARG A 582 4.41 4.41 -31.82
N LEU A 583 5.03 4.51 -30.65
CA LEU A 583 4.34 4.38 -29.37
C LEU A 583 3.50 5.62 -29.02
N GLU A 584 3.96 6.82 -29.40
CA GLU A 584 3.21 8.04 -29.10
C GLU A 584 1.81 8.03 -29.71
N ALA A 585 1.68 7.60 -30.97
CA ALA A 585 0.40 7.54 -31.66
C ALA A 585 -0.60 6.60 -30.94
N ALA A 586 -0.16 5.38 -30.61
CA ALA A 586 -0.97 4.40 -29.90
C ALA A 586 -1.34 4.87 -28.48
N ARG A 587 -0.42 5.53 -27.78
CA ARG A 587 -0.68 6.08 -26.45
C ARG A 587 -1.72 7.20 -26.49
N ARG A 588 -1.67 8.09 -27.49
CA ARG A 588 -2.69 9.13 -27.69
C ARG A 588 -4.06 8.52 -27.95
N GLN A 589 -4.13 7.44 -28.72
CA GLN A 589 -5.39 6.73 -28.98
C GLN A 589 -5.96 6.08 -27.70
N LEU A 590 -5.12 5.38 -26.92
CA LEU A 590 -5.53 4.76 -25.64
C LEU A 590 -5.93 5.78 -24.57
N GLY A 591 -5.28 6.93 -24.56
CA GLY A 591 -5.57 8.02 -23.62
C GLY A 591 -6.74 8.92 -24.03
N SER A 592 -7.36 8.67 -25.19
CA SER A 592 -8.55 9.40 -25.60
C SER A 592 -9.74 9.06 -24.69
N GLY A 593 -10.66 10.01 -24.48
CA GLY A 593 -11.87 9.80 -23.67
C GLY A 593 -12.82 8.72 -24.20
N THR A 594 -12.49 8.09 -25.34
CA THR A 594 -13.20 6.95 -25.92
C THR A 594 -12.17 5.90 -26.34
N PRO A 595 -11.65 5.10 -25.39
CA PRO A 595 -10.65 4.09 -25.71
C PRO A 595 -11.23 3.06 -26.70
N PRO A 596 -10.37 2.33 -27.44
CA PRO A 596 -10.82 1.25 -28.31
C PRO A 596 -11.68 0.24 -27.53
N SER A 597 -12.71 -0.31 -28.20
CA SER A 597 -13.67 -1.21 -27.55
C SER A 597 -12.95 -2.39 -26.88
N GLU A 598 -13.29 -2.63 -25.61
CA GLU A 598 -12.70 -3.71 -24.78
C GLU A 598 -11.16 -3.65 -24.63
N VAL A 599 -10.56 -2.47 -24.83
CA VAL A 599 -9.14 -2.20 -24.58
C VAL A 599 -9.02 -1.17 -23.45
N TYR A 600 -8.43 -1.61 -22.35
CA TYR A 600 -8.29 -0.82 -21.13
C TYR A 600 -6.84 -0.38 -20.95
N PRO A 601 -6.58 0.92 -20.72
CA PRO A 601 -5.23 1.40 -20.50
C PRO A 601 -4.66 0.85 -19.18
N VAL A 602 -3.36 0.59 -19.16
CA VAL A 602 -2.64 0.19 -17.94
C VAL A 602 -1.45 1.11 -17.76
N ALA A 603 -1.32 1.72 -16.58
CA ALA A 603 -0.20 2.60 -16.29
C ALA A 603 1.13 1.83 -16.30
N ARG A 604 2.17 2.47 -16.86
CA ARG A 604 3.54 1.93 -17.03
C ARG A 604 4.60 3.00 -16.73
N GLN A 605 4.47 3.64 -15.58
CA GLN A 605 5.50 4.56 -15.05
C GLN A 605 6.56 3.82 -14.24
N ASP A 606 6.95 2.64 -14.72
CA ASP A 606 7.80 1.73 -13.97
C ASP A 606 9.22 2.28 -13.79
N LEU A 607 9.87 1.91 -12.69
CA LEU A 607 11.33 1.87 -12.64
C LEU A 607 11.77 0.76 -13.57
N VAL A 608 12.60 1.09 -14.57
CA VAL A 608 13.10 0.11 -15.53
C VAL A 608 14.62 0.06 -15.48
N ILE A 609 15.16 -1.15 -15.31
CA ILE A 609 16.59 -1.39 -15.14
C ILE A 609 17.05 -2.46 -16.12
N GLY A 610 18.12 -2.16 -16.87
CA GLY A 610 18.90 -3.15 -17.60
C GLY A 610 20.03 -3.69 -16.73
N ILE A 611 20.22 -5.02 -16.74
CA ILE A 611 21.31 -5.72 -16.07
C ILE A 611 22.04 -6.57 -17.10
N GLY A 612 23.35 -6.45 -17.18
CA GLY A 612 24.18 -7.29 -18.04
C GLY A 612 25.56 -7.59 -17.43
N GLY A 613 26.32 -8.46 -18.10
CA GLY A 613 27.68 -8.85 -17.70
C GLY A 613 27.77 -10.26 -17.11
N ALA A 614 29.00 -10.77 -17.01
CA ALA A 614 29.30 -12.17 -16.70
C ALA A 614 28.78 -12.65 -15.32
N ARG A 615 28.57 -11.74 -14.35
CA ARG A 615 28.08 -12.08 -13.00
C ARG A 615 26.58 -11.88 -12.80
N SER A 616 25.81 -11.67 -13.88
CA SER A 616 24.36 -11.41 -13.79
C SER A 616 23.62 -12.52 -13.04
N ASN A 617 23.96 -13.78 -13.29
CA ASN A 617 23.35 -14.91 -12.56
C ASN A 617 23.70 -14.90 -11.06
N SER A 618 24.94 -14.58 -10.70
CA SER A 618 25.37 -14.49 -9.29
C SER A 618 24.65 -13.39 -8.53
N LEU A 619 24.39 -12.26 -9.20
CA LEU A 619 23.57 -11.17 -8.65
C LEU A 619 22.15 -11.67 -8.41
N LEU A 620 21.52 -12.27 -9.43
CA LEU A 620 20.13 -12.74 -9.35
C LEU A 620 19.93 -13.78 -8.26
N ARG A 621 20.89 -14.68 -8.02
CA ARG A 621 20.82 -15.64 -6.90
C ARG A 621 20.81 -15.00 -5.51
N GLN A 622 21.35 -13.79 -5.36
CA GLN A 622 21.35 -13.07 -4.09
C GLN A 622 20.09 -12.23 -3.88
N ILE A 623 19.51 -11.72 -4.98
CA ILE A 623 18.38 -10.78 -4.91
C ILE A 623 17.05 -11.40 -5.31
N CYS A 624 17.03 -12.57 -5.95
CA CYS A 624 15.83 -13.22 -6.46
C CYS A 624 15.71 -14.65 -5.92
N SER A 625 14.46 -15.10 -5.81
CA SER A 625 14.13 -16.47 -5.42
C SER A 625 14.06 -17.45 -6.62
N VAL A 626 14.40 -17.00 -7.83
CA VAL A 626 14.35 -17.79 -9.07
C VAL A 626 15.76 -17.99 -9.62
N ASP A 627 16.09 -19.20 -10.07
CA ASP A 627 17.34 -19.48 -10.78
C ASP A 627 17.20 -19.08 -12.26
N PHE A 628 17.81 -17.95 -12.62
CA PHE A 628 17.77 -17.43 -13.98
C PHE A 628 18.81 -18.08 -14.91
N ALA A 629 19.73 -18.89 -14.38
CA ALA A 629 20.83 -19.47 -15.15
C ALA A 629 20.37 -20.14 -16.45
N PRO A 630 19.36 -21.04 -16.44
CA PRO A 630 18.93 -21.71 -17.67
C PRO A 630 18.42 -20.73 -18.73
N LEU A 631 17.76 -19.65 -18.30
CA LEU A 631 17.17 -18.67 -19.20
C LEU A 631 18.20 -17.70 -19.79
N LEU A 632 19.23 -17.35 -19.01
CA LEU A 632 20.35 -16.54 -19.48
C LEU A 632 21.16 -17.30 -20.53
N GLU A 633 21.29 -18.62 -20.40
CA GLU A 633 22.03 -19.48 -21.33
C GLU A 633 21.28 -19.68 -22.66
N THR A 634 19.95 -19.74 -22.65
CA THR A 634 19.12 -20.02 -23.85
C THR A 634 18.45 -18.79 -24.45
N CYS A 635 18.85 -17.57 -24.06
CA CYS A 635 18.17 -16.35 -24.50
C CYS A 635 18.39 -16.03 -26.00
N ALA A 636 17.33 -15.53 -26.65
CA ALA A 636 17.35 -15.08 -28.05
C ALA A 636 17.44 -13.54 -28.12
N PRO A 637 17.88 -12.96 -29.25
CA PRO A 637 18.09 -11.51 -29.37
C PRO A 637 16.79 -10.71 -29.44
N ASP A 638 15.77 -11.24 -30.11
CA ASP A 638 14.52 -10.56 -30.46
C ASP A 638 13.30 -11.18 -29.78
N SER A 639 13.48 -12.21 -28.94
CA SER A 639 12.38 -12.85 -28.23
C SER A 639 12.86 -13.54 -26.95
N GLY A 640 11.94 -13.76 -26.01
CA GLY A 640 12.29 -14.40 -24.75
C GLY A 640 11.12 -14.53 -23.77
N PRO A 641 11.35 -15.23 -22.65
CA PRO A 641 10.36 -15.37 -21.59
C PRO A 641 10.21 -14.06 -20.81
N VAL A 642 9.00 -13.83 -20.32
CA VAL A 642 8.69 -12.80 -19.32
C VAL A 642 8.32 -13.48 -18.02
N ILE A 643 8.93 -13.06 -16.92
CA ILE A 643 8.79 -13.70 -15.62
C ILE A 643 8.27 -12.68 -14.62
N LEU A 644 7.19 -13.03 -13.93
CA LEU A 644 6.75 -12.32 -12.74
C LEU A 644 7.35 -13.01 -11.52
N THR A 645 8.18 -12.28 -10.77
CA THR A 645 8.90 -12.83 -9.61
C THR A 645 9.04 -11.80 -8.51
N SER A 646 9.58 -12.21 -7.36
CA SER A 646 10.00 -11.31 -6.28
C SER A 646 11.52 -11.14 -6.34
N MET A 647 11.96 -9.88 -6.31
CA MET A 647 13.37 -9.51 -6.19
C MET A 647 13.51 -8.52 -5.02
N ILE A 648 14.34 -8.85 -4.04
CA ILE A 648 14.57 -8.02 -2.85
C ILE A 648 13.25 -7.77 -2.09
N GLY A 649 12.36 -8.75 -2.08
CA GLY A 649 11.02 -8.63 -1.46
C GLY A 649 10.03 -7.75 -2.23
N VAL A 650 10.35 -7.32 -3.46
CA VAL A 650 9.48 -6.50 -4.32
C VAL A 650 9.10 -7.29 -5.57
N ALA A 651 7.83 -7.19 -5.98
CA ALA A 651 7.37 -7.79 -7.22
C ALA A 651 8.04 -7.09 -8.42
N ALA A 652 8.60 -7.87 -9.34
CA ALA A 652 9.25 -7.41 -10.54
C ALA A 652 8.80 -8.24 -11.76
N VAL A 653 8.64 -7.56 -12.89
CA VAL A 653 8.54 -8.21 -14.20
C VAL A 653 9.95 -8.25 -14.80
N ALA A 654 10.37 -9.40 -15.27
CA ALA A 654 11.69 -9.66 -15.80
C ALA A 654 11.61 -10.16 -17.24
N TYR A 655 12.38 -9.56 -18.15
CA TYR A 655 12.53 -10.00 -19.54
C TYR A 655 14.01 -10.28 -19.82
N VAL A 656 14.30 -11.47 -20.33
CA VAL A 656 15.67 -11.89 -20.67
C VAL A 656 15.82 -11.92 -22.18
N ARG A 657 16.86 -11.25 -22.68
CA ARG A 657 17.25 -11.30 -24.10
C ARG A 657 18.75 -11.38 -24.28
N ARG A 658 19.19 -11.69 -25.50
CA ARG A 658 20.59 -11.62 -25.89
C ARG A 658 20.92 -10.27 -26.53
N SER A 659 21.94 -9.59 -26.03
CA SER A 659 22.57 -8.45 -26.70
C SER A 659 23.79 -8.94 -27.50
N PRO A 660 23.96 -8.52 -28.77
CA PRO A 660 25.14 -8.85 -29.56
C PRO A 660 26.46 -8.42 -28.89
N GLU A 661 26.45 -7.29 -28.19
CA GLU A 661 27.64 -6.70 -27.57
C GLU A 661 27.82 -7.08 -26.10
N ARG A 662 26.71 -7.30 -25.38
CA ARG A 662 26.72 -7.45 -23.90
C ARG A 662 26.44 -8.86 -23.42
N GLY A 663 26.20 -9.81 -24.33
CA GLY A 663 25.73 -11.15 -23.97
C GLY A 663 24.30 -11.11 -23.41
N PRO A 664 23.91 -11.98 -22.47
CA PRO A 664 22.57 -11.95 -21.90
C PRO A 664 22.32 -10.64 -21.13
N VAL A 665 21.17 -10.02 -21.40
CA VAL A 665 20.68 -8.80 -20.75
C VAL A 665 19.31 -9.07 -20.16
N LEU A 666 19.14 -8.70 -18.89
CA LEU A 666 17.89 -8.75 -18.17
C LEU A 666 17.31 -7.34 -18.04
N THR A 667 16.07 -7.14 -18.49
CA THR A 667 15.31 -5.92 -18.24
C THR A 667 14.28 -6.17 -17.14
N LEU A 668 14.27 -5.30 -16.14
CA LEU A 668 13.36 -5.35 -14.99
C LEU A 668 12.39 -4.17 -15.04
N TRP A 669 11.10 -4.42 -14.84
CA TRP A 669 10.09 -3.40 -14.56
C TRP A 669 9.59 -3.56 -13.13
N ILE A 670 9.67 -2.48 -12.36
CA ILE A 670 9.32 -2.44 -10.94
C ILE A 670 8.38 -1.27 -10.70
N ASP A 671 7.43 -1.44 -9.79
CA ASP A 671 6.58 -0.34 -9.32
C ASP A 671 7.45 0.85 -8.85
N PRO A 672 7.22 2.06 -9.38
CA PRO A 672 8.10 3.21 -9.14
C PRO A 672 8.12 3.67 -7.69
N SER A 673 7.12 3.33 -6.88
CA SER A 673 7.13 3.66 -5.46
C SER A 673 8.20 2.89 -4.67
N PHE A 674 8.66 1.75 -5.18
CA PHE A 674 9.80 1.02 -4.62
C PHE A 674 11.14 1.44 -5.22
N ALA A 675 11.16 2.45 -6.11
CA ALA A 675 12.32 2.71 -6.94
C ALA A 675 13.60 2.98 -6.12
N HIS A 676 13.49 3.82 -5.09
CA HIS A 676 14.61 4.14 -4.21
C HIS A 676 15.15 2.90 -3.47
N TYR A 677 14.24 2.15 -2.84
CA TYR A 677 14.58 0.93 -2.11
C TYR A 677 15.25 -0.11 -3.01
N PHE A 678 14.62 -0.41 -4.15
CA PHE A 678 15.08 -1.43 -5.09
C PHE A 678 16.45 -1.07 -5.66
N TRP A 679 16.60 0.17 -6.12
CA TRP A 679 17.84 0.66 -6.72
C TRP A 679 19.01 0.64 -5.73
N THR A 680 18.79 1.11 -4.50
CA THR A 680 19.83 1.16 -3.47
C THR A 680 20.34 -0.24 -3.12
N ASN A 681 19.43 -1.19 -2.90
CA ASN A 681 19.79 -2.57 -2.58
C ASN A 681 20.45 -3.27 -3.77
N LEU A 682 19.96 -3.03 -5.00
CA LEU A 682 20.56 -3.59 -6.21
C LEU A 682 22.00 -3.11 -6.39
N LEU A 683 22.27 -1.81 -6.21
CA LEU A 683 23.61 -1.25 -6.32
C LEU A 683 24.54 -1.79 -5.22
N GLU A 684 24.05 -1.99 -4.01
CA GLU A 684 24.86 -2.51 -2.92
C GLU A 684 25.33 -3.94 -3.20
N VAL A 685 24.40 -4.85 -3.54
CA VAL A 685 24.76 -6.23 -3.93
C VAL A 685 25.63 -6.23 -5.21
N GLY A 686 25.32 -5.34 -6.15
CA GLY A 686 26.09 -5.17 -7.37
C GLY A 686 27.55 -4.78 -7.11
N ARG A 687 27.81 -3.88 -6.14
CA ARG A 687 29.17 -3.47 -5.76
C ARG A 687 29.95 -4.64 -5.16
N ASP A 688 29.35 -5.45 -4.30
CA ASP A 688 29.98 -6.65 -3.72
C ASP A 688 30.42 -7.64 -4.80
N LEU A 689 29.74 -7.62 -5.95
CA LEU A 689 30.04 -8.46 -7.12
C LEU A 689 30.93 -7.80 -8.17
N GLY A 690 31.41 -6.57 -7.94
CA GLY A 690 32.29 -5.83 -8.86
C GLY A 690 31.57 -5.16 -10.02
N GLY A 691 30.34 -4.65 -9.79
CA GLY A 691 29.51 -3.98 -10.78
C GLY A 691 29.78 -2.49 -10.96
N VAL A 692 29.35 -1.97 -12.12
CA VAL A 692 29.45 -0.55 -12.50
C VAL A 692 28.11 -0.05 -13.04
N LEU A 693 27.77 1.20 -12.73
CA LEU A 693 26.60 1.89 -13.27
C LEU A 693 26.94 2.56 -14.60
N ILE A 694 26.05 2.39 -15.58
CA ILE A 694 26.11 3.05 -16.89
C ILE A 694 24.85 3.90 -17.01
N ASN A 695 25.03 5.21 -17.15
CA ASN A 695 23.97 6.09 -17.64
C ASN A 695 24.31 6.38 -19.10
N GLU A 696 23.48 5.88 -20.01
CA GLU A 696 23.50 6.32 -21.40
C GLU A 696 22.64 7.56 -21.59
#